data_AF-A0A925LC54-F1
#
_entry.id   AF-A0A925LC54-F1
#
_cell.length_a   1.000
_cell.length_b   1.000
_cell.length_c   1.000
_cell.angle_alpha   90.00
_cell.angle_beta   90.00
_cell.angle_gamma   90.00
#
_symmetry.space_group_name_H-M   'P 1'
#
loop_
_entity.id
_entity.type
_entity.pdbx_description
1 polymer ?
#
loop_
_entity_poly.entity_id
_entity_poly.type
_entity_poly.pdbx_seq_one_letter_code
_entity_poly.pdbx_strand_id
1 'polypeptide(L)'
;MKRGWVLAGLATLAALTLPAARAQPADDAPTATRWSFALPAQATTSAGVYSRDGTLIRTLWRAEPLAAGPHEGAWDGRDDRGVAANDSSYEIRLVHHRIRYVWEGVYGNSSVAAGGPDIHNAYLPPTSLVWDGDRVIYAVGFNEGRPGLHAFPLSAPQHHTLPFASSDRFAAVGMVAADANRLYWANIGGMSKTSFVGAYDLQTAKPAKFSAGQTVCLIRMKDGRTCYPPQEYPGVVSVETQEALVPTGLAVQRRGRILAVSHGTVGKLRLFDKASGELLREIQLPLAAKRLNQIAMTPAGDLWVISGRKVLRYTDLERSPTVETVIEDLVLPIALATHPEHEDEVWIADGAASQQLKRYDRTGRLRATLGRPAGYESDPEVAPDKLCFKPRNGHDWTAMVLTPDARLWVVDYCNNRVLRFRTDAPQPPASDAQIAYLPGFYSSTVDHANPRRVFANFLEFDTEPDTPITPGRSWKLVRNWVAGLPASLADTHAFNAAFGGFQAVKTFSNGRTYGILRAHGRQVLVELPASGPLRVVKTFGQPLPGATPMVMYENGDLGYGQTGSQTQRAMRLPLTGHDANGDPVWAHEPVVLASVPLQPGTPYYRGAFSGGMPPRFPLTSSGKVIFFDQSVMGNEGFHLGAADRGGTSWLWQASPSGLLDGKGSFQTRALDRSVHYGGNVVWAHGRHIVFGYHGEGIYDRQTERVGQANQFMHFDESGLFLGQFGQPSTRPSADPTQPGLSGNSLSPTLVRHGKHLYLYHNEEASHGGVHRWRIDGWDDVRELRGTGLAGATIELR
;
A
#
# COMPACT_ATOMS: atom_id res chain seq x y z
N MET A 1 -2.11 2.33 -45.87
CA MET A 1 -2.36 1.95 -47.29
C MET A 1 -2.29 3.21 -48.15
N LYS A 2 -1.78 3.09 -49.40
CA LYS A 2 -1.24 4.11 -50.35
C LYS A 2 0.21 4.53 -50.00
N ARG A 3 1.30 3.93 -50.50
CA ARG A 3 1.83 3.56 -51.85
C ARG A 3 2.23 4.74 -52.76
N GLY A 4 3.51 4.73 -53.18
CA GLY A 4 4.13 5.55 -54.24
C GLY A 4 5.66 5.58 -54.06
N TRP A 5 6.38 4.48 -54.31
CA TRP A 5 7.14 4.11 -55.54
C TRP A 5 8.55 4.71 -55.64
N VAL A 6 9.50 3.80 -55.87
CA VAL A 6 10.96 3.93 -56.01
C VAL A 6 11.31 4.35 -57.43
N LEU A 7 12.39 5.14 -57.58
CA LEU A 7 13.21 5.15 -58.80
C LEU A 7 14.68 5.34 -58.43
N ALA A 8 15.51 4.42 -58.94
CA ALA A 8 16.95 4.38 -58.79
C ALA A 8 17.65 5.34 -59.77
N GLY A 9 18.80 5.87 -59.37
CA GLY A 9 19.72 6.60 -60.23
C GLY A 9 21.12 6.67 -59.60
N LEU A 10 22.04 5.86 -60.13
CA LEU A 10 23.48 5.94 -59.88
C LEU A 10 24.07 7.14 -60.63
N ALA A 11 24.86 7.98 -59.95
CA ALA A 11 25.85 8.85 -60.59
C ALA A 11 26.95 9.31 -59.59
N THR A 12 28.13 8.73 -59.75
CA THR A 12 29.48 9.31 -59.70
C THR A 12 29.85 10.38 -58.65
N LEU A 13 30.76 9.97 -57.75
CA LEU A 13 31.58 10.82 -56.90
C LEU A 13 32.45 11.79 -57.73
N ALA A 14 32.40 13.07 -57.39
CA ALA A 14 33.48 14.02 -57.63
C ALA A 14 34.14 14.35 -56.29
N ALA A 15 35.43 14.05 -56.18
CA ALA A 15 36.24 14.32 -55.00
C ALA A 15 36.52 15.82 -54.87
N LEU A 16 36.05 16.42 -53.78
CA LEU A 16 36.50 17.73 -53.30
C LEU A 16 37.41 17.50 -52.10
N THR A 17 38.70 17.74 -52.33
CA THR A 17 39.77 17.74 -51.34
C THR A 17 39.61 18.96 -50.42
N LEU A 18 39.27 18.71 -49.15
CA LEU A 18 39.43 19.68 -48.07
C LEU A 18 40.85 19.52 -47.47
N PRO A 19 41.55 20.62 -47.11
CA PRO A 19 42.91 20.55 -46.61
C PRO A 19 42.94 19.84 -45.26
N ALA A 20 43.93 18.97 -45.09
CA ALA A 20 44.24 18.34 -43.82
C ALA A 20 44.47 19.42 -42.75
N ALA A 21 43.50 19.55 -41.83
CA ALA A 21 43.78 20.17 -40.55
C ALA A 21 44.86 19.33 -39.88
N ARG A 22 46.02 19.95 -39.62
CA ARG A 22 47.09 19.39 -38.81
C ARG A 22 46.47 18.75 -37.57
N ALA A 23 46.65 17.44 -37.41
CA ALA A 23 46.47 16.79 -36.14
C ALA A 23 47.37 17.53 -35.14
N GLN A 24 46.74 18.17 -34.15
CA GLN A 24 47.43 18.45 -32.89
C GLN A 24 48.04 17.12 -32.42
N PRO A 25 49.28 17.12 -31.92
CA PRO A 25 49.81 15.93 -31.26
C PRO A 25 48.79 15.51 -30.19
N ALA A 26 48.54 14.21 -30.11
CA ALA A 26 47.79 13.63 -29.01
C ALA A 26 48.47 14.11 -27.72
N ASP A 27 47.77 14.93 -26.93
CA ASP A 27 48.12 15.10 -25.52
C ASP A 27 48.22 13.69 -24.94
N ASP A 28 49.37 13.39 -24.33
CA ASP A 28 49.64 12.12 -23.65
C ASP A 28 48.41 11.72 -22.83
N ALA A 29 47.79 10.58 -23.18
CA ALA A 29 46.78 10.00 -22.32
C ALA A 29 47.44 9.79 -20.94
N PRO A 30 46.89 10.35 -19.85
CA PRO A 30 47.49 10.22 -18.54
C PRO A 30 47.73 8.73 -18.26
N THR A 31 48.93 8.40 -17.78
CA THR A 31 49.27 7.01 -17.46
C THR A 31 48.22 6.50 -16.49
N ALA A 32 47.49 5.44 -16.86
CA ALA A 32 46.36 4.97 -16.08
C ALA A 32 46.84 4.55 -14.67
N THR A 33 46.12 4.99 -13.63
CA THR A 33 46.39 4.56 -12.26
C THR A 33 45.93 3.12 -12.12
N ARG A 34 46.85 2.20 -11.85
CA ARG A 34 46.57 0.78 -11.69
C ARG A 34 46.36 0.43 -10.24
N TRP A 35 45.64 -0.65 -9.97
CA TRP A 35 45.46 -1.15 -8.62
C TRP A 35 45.35 -2.67 -8.59
N SER A 36 45.65 -3.25 -7.43
CA SER A 36 45.54 -4.69 -7.18
C SER A 36 45.03 -4.98 -5.76
N PHE A 37 44.32 -6.09 -5.60
CA PHE A 37 43.85 -6.57 -4.30
C PHE A 37 43.62 -8.09 -4.34
N ALA A 38 43.34 -8.70 -3.19
CA ALA A 38 42.91 -10.09 -3.13
C ALA A 38 41.67 -10.26 -2.24
N LEU A 39 40.72 -11.07 -2.69
CA LEU A 39 39.54 -11.41 -1.89
C LEU A 39 39.74 -12.75 -1.18
N PRO A 40 39.41 -12.84 0.13
CA PRO A 40 39.51 -14.09 0.86
C PRO A 40 38.45 -15.12 0.46
N ALA A 41 37.33 -14.66 -0.11
CA ALA A 41 36.22 -15.48 -0.56
C ALA A 41 35.47 -14.76 -1.69
N GLN A 42 34.62 -15.48 -2.41
CA GLN A 42 33.69 -14.85 -3.36
C GLN A 42 32.79 -13.85 -2.62
N ALA A 43 32.65 -12.65 -3.17
CA ALA A 43 31.88 -11.57 -2.59
C ALA A 43 31.28 -10.66 -3.67
N THR A 44 30.22 -9.93 -3.30
CA THR A 44 29.76 -8.77 -4.07
C THR A 44 30.65 -7.58 -3.73
N THR A 45 31.10 -6.84 -4.74
CA THR A 45 32.04 -5.74 -4.58
C THR A 45 31.60 -4.47 -5.29
N SER A 46 31.99 -3.32 -4.73
CA SER A 46 31.91 -2.01 -5.37
C SER A 46 33.17 -1.25 -5.06
N ALA A 47 33.62 -0.39 -5.98
CA ALA A 47 34.81 0.42 -5.74
C ALA A 47 34.68 1.81 -6.32
N GLY A 48 35.43 2.73 -5.73
CA GLY A 48 35.50 4.13 -6.15
C GLY A 48 36.88 4.72 -5.89
N VAL A 49 37.13 5.83 -6.60
CA VAL A 49 38.33 6.66 -6.46
C VAL A 49 37.97 7.90 -5.68
N TYR A 50 38.78 8.23 -4.69
CA TYR A 50 38.58 9.32 -3.75
C TYR A 50 39.77 10.27 -3.79
N SER A 51 39.50 11.55 -3.65
CA SER A 51 40.53 12.57 -3.37
C SER A 51 41.08 12.40 -1.96
N ARG A 52 42.15 13.14 -1.65
CA ARG A 52 42.81 13.10 -0.35
C ARG A 52 41.92 13.54 0.82
N ASP A 53 40.95 14.42 0.56
CA ASP A 53 39.96 14.85 1.56
C ASP A 53 38.80 13.85 1.74
N GLY A 54 38.82 12.74 0.99
CA GLY A 54 37.81 11.68 1.06
C GLY A 54 36.60 11.92 0.17
N THR A 55 36.64 12.89 -0.74
CA THR A 55 35.55 13.13 -1.72
C THR A 55 35.55 12.04 -2.79
N LEU A 56 34.39 11.43 -3.08
CA LEU A 56 34.25 10.46 -4.19
C LEU A 56 34.37 11.19 -5.53
N ILE A 57 35.38 10.85 -6.30
CA ILE A 57 35.66 11.41 -7.63
C ILE A 57 35.05 10.55 -8.74
N ARG A 58 35.16 9.23 -8.60
CA ARG A 58 34.72 8.29 -9.63
C ARG A 58 34.17 7.02 -9.01
N THR A 59 33.01 6.58 -9.48
CA THR A 59 32.57 5.21 -9.26
C THR A 59 33.19 4.30 -10.32
N LEU A 60 33.94 3.28 -9.91
CA LEU A 60 34.59 2.35 -10.83
C LEU A 60 33.62 1.23 -11.26
N TRP A 61 32.98 0.58 -10.29
CA TRP A 61 31.92 -0.41 -10.52
C TRP A 61 30.96 -0.51 -9.34
N ARG A 62 29.81 -1.15 -9.57
CA ARG A 62 28.70 -1.26 -8.62
C ARG A 62 28.19 -2.70 -8.54
N ALA A 63 28.28 -3.28 -7.34
CA ALA A 63 27.77 -4.60 -6.96
C ALA A 63 28.18 -5.74 -7.93
N GLU A 64 29.44 -5.77 -8.34
CA GLU A 64 29.96 -6.85 -9.18
C GLU A 64 30.36 -8.06 -8.33
N PRO A 65 29.93 -9.28 -8.69
CA PRO A 65 30.39 -10.49 -8.04
C PRO A 65 31.82 -10.81 -8.48
N LEU A 66 32.75 -10.88 -7.53
CA LEU A 66 34.14 -11.28 -7.78
C LEU A 66 34.47 -12.58 -7.02
N ALA A 67 35.26 -13.44 -7.66
CA ALA A 67 35.75 -14.68 -7.07
C ALA A 67 36.80 -14.42 -5.98
N ALA A 68 37.07 -15.42 -5.14
CA ALA A 68 38.22 -15.40 -4.25
C ALA A 68 39.54 -15.35 -5.04
N GLY A 69 40.58 -14.74 -4.47
CA GLY A 69 41.90 -14.63 -5.10
C GLY A 69 42.26 -13.21 -5.57
N PRO A 70 43.36 -13.07 -6.32
CA PRO A 70 43.89 -11.77 -6.74
C PRO A 70 43.08 -11.15 -7.88
N HIS A 71 42.97 -9.82 -7.86
CA HIS A 71 42.30 -9.00 -8.87
C HIS A 71 43.14 -7.75 -9.14
N GLU A 72 43.00 -7.23 -10.35
CA GLU A 72 43.64 -5.97 -10.78
C GLU A 72 42.69 -5.14 -11.62
N GLY A 73 42.99 -3.85 -11.74
CA GLY A 73 42.31 -2.97 -12.68
C GLY A 73 43.01 -1.64 -12.83
N ALA A 74 42.38 -0.74 -13.58
CA ALA A 74 42.94 0.56 -13.90
C ALA A 74 41.85 1.64 -13.94
N TRP A 75 42.28 2.87 -13.66
CA TRP A 75 41.47 4.08 -13.75
C TRP A 75 42.17 5.08 -14.68
N ASP A 76 41.38 5.72 -15.54
CA ASP A 76 41.81 6.62 -16.62
C ASP A 76 42.09 8.05 -16.16
N GLY A 77 41.99 8.32 -14.86
CA GLY A 77 42.18 9.66 -14.30
C GLY A 77 40.98 10.59 -14.50
N ARG A 78 39.78 10.08 -14.82
CA ARG A 78 38.58 10.89 -15.05
C ARG A 78 37.48 10.65 -14.00
N ASP A 79 36.69 11.68 -13.72
CA ASP A 79 35.52 11.62 -12.84
C ASP A 79 34.30 10.94 -13.52
N ASP A 80 33.18 10.80 -12.82
CA ASP A 80 31.95 10.20 -13.37
C ASP A 80 31.34 10.97 -14.57
N ARG A 81 31.78 12.22 -14.83
CA ARG A 81 31.38 13.05 -15.96
C ARG A 81 32.38 13.00 -17.13
N GLY A 82 33.46 12.23 -16.98
CA GLY A 82 34.53 12.13 -17.98
C GLY A 82 35.52 13.30 -17.96
N VAL A 83 35.47 14.17 -16.93
CA VAL A 83 36.40 15.28 -16.74
C VAL A 83 37.65 14.76 -16.04
N ALA A 84 38.83 15.25 -16.45
CA ALA A 84 40.08 14.86 -15.79
C ALA A 84 40.07 15.27 -14.31
N ALA A 85 40.51 14.37 -13.44
CA ALA A 85 40.68 14.64 -12.03
C ALA A 85 42.00 15.41 -11.79
N ASN A 86 41.98 16.37 -10.87
CA ASN A 86 43.03 17.40 -10.77
C ASN A 86 44.01 17.18 -9.61
N ASP A 87 43.84 16.12 -8.81
CA ASP A 87 44.74 15.80 -7.70
C ASP A 87 45.96 14.99 -8.18
N SER A 88 47.06 15.10 -7.44
CA SER A 88 48.29 14.33 -7.69
C SER A 88 48.29 12.95 -7.04
N SER A 89 47.39 12.70 -6.08
CA SER A 89 47.28 11.46 -5.34
C SER A 89 45.82 11.16 -5.01
N TYR A 90 45.48 9.87 -5.06
CA TYR A 90 44.12 9.38 -4.87
C TYR A 90 44.12 8.17 -3.94
N GLU A 91 43.00 7.98 -3.26
CA GLU A 91 42.68 6.76 -2.54
C GLU A 91 41.68 5.93 -3.35
N ILE A 92 41.91 4.64 -3.46
CA ILE A 92 40.95 3.69 -4.01
C ILE A 92 40.35 2.96 -2.83
N ARG A 93 39.02 2.96 -2.74
CA ARG A 93 38.27 2.17 -1.75
C ARG A 93 37.44 1.12 -2.46
N LEU A 94 37.42 -0.07 -1.89
CA LEU A 94 36.62 -1.19 -2.32
C LEU A 94 35.83 -1.71 -1.14
N VAL A 95 34.51 -1.82 -1.27
CA VAL A 95 33.67 -2.56 -0.32
C VAL A 95 33.41 -3.96 -0.85
N HIS A 96 33.47 -4.96 0.02
CA HIS A 96 33.08 -6.33 -0.29
C HIS A 96 32.19 -6.93 0.80
N HIS A 97 31.18 -7.70 0.39
CA HIS A 97 30.20 -8.29 1.30
C HIS A 97 29.50 -9.52 0.72
N ARG A 98 28.69 -10.17 1.58
CA ARG A 98 27.79 -11.28 1.21
C ARG A 98 26.35 -11.04 1.71
N ILE A 99 25.93 -9.76 1.71
CA ILE A 99 24.58 -9.35 2.09
C ILE A 99 23.52 -10.15 1.31
N ARG A 100 22.48 -10.59 2.03
CA ARG A 100 21.28 -11.21 1.43
C ARG A 100 20.03 -10.50 1.92
N TYR A 101 19.14 -10.19 0.98
CA TYR A 101 17.85 -9.58 1.27
C TYR A 101 16.78 -10.68 1.31
N VAL A 102 16.23 -10.94 2.49
CA VAL A 102 15.28 -12.03 2.72
C VAL A 102 13.91 -11.42 2.99
N TRP A 103 12.96 -11.60 2.06
CA TRP A 103 11.57 -11.29 2.35
C TRP A 103 10.99 -12.36 3.27
N GLU A 104 10.38 -11.95 4.37
CA GLU A 104 9.87 -12.89 5.38
C GLU A 104 8.35 -13.04 5.33
N GLY A 105 7.64 -12.14 4.68
CA GLY A 105 6.17 -12.14 4.63
C GLY A 105 5.58 -10.81 5.06
N VAL A 106 4.34 -10.86 5.54
CA VAL A 106 3.56 -9.69 5.95
C VAL A 106 2.91 -9.84 7.32
N TYR A 107 2.69 -8.71 8.00
CA TYR A 107 1.83 -8.59 9.17
C TYR A 107 0.46 -8.03 8.81
N GLY A 108 -0.59 -8.45 9.54
CA GLY A 108 -1.97 -8.00 9.31
C GLY A 108 -2.76 -8.79 8.26
N ASN A 109 -2.17 -9.84 7.68
CA ASN A 109 -2.88 -10.82 6.85
C ASN A 109 -2.98 -12.18 7.56
N SER A 110 -4.19 -12.73 7.66
CA SER A 110 -4.47 -13.99 8.36
C SER A 110 -4.32 -15.24 7.48
N SER A 111 -4.07 -15.07 6.18
CA SER A 111 -3.84 -16.16 5.24
C SER A 111 -2.71 -17.08 5.69
N VAL A 112 -2.90 -18.38 5.52
CA VAL A 112 -1.90 -19.39 5.90
C VAL A 112 -0.82 -19.61 4.83
N ALA A 113 -1.03 -19.06 3.64
CA ALA A 113 -0.04 -18.98 2.58
C ALA A 113 0.74 -17.66 2.66
N ALA A 114 2.03 -17.69 2.36
CA ALA A 114 2.86 -16.49 2.32
C ALA A 114 2.60 -15.64 1.06
N GLY A 115 2.21 -16.30 -0.04
CA GLY A 115 1.88 -15.74 -1.33
C GLY A 115 1.10 -16.78 -2.13
N GLY A 116 0.83 -16.51 -3.39
CA GLY A 116 -0.02 -17.33 -4.25
C GLY A 116 -1.49 -16.91 -4.27
N PRO A 117 -2.30 -17.53 -5.15
CA PRO A 117 -3.73 -17.23 -5.31
C PRO A 117 -4.57 -17.51 -4.04
N ASP A 118 -4.01 -18.20 -3.05
CA ASP A 118 -4.71 -18.62 -1.83
C ASP A 118 -4.70 -17.56 -0.71
N ILE A 119 -4.08 -16.40 -0.93
CA ILE A 119 -4.05 -15.31 0.05
C ILE A 119 -5.27 -14.39 -0.09
N HIS A 120 -5.80 -13.94 1.04
CA HIS A 120 -6.79 -12.87 1.09
C HIS A 120 -6.15 -11.53 0.79
N ASN A 121 -6.55 -10.90 -0.30
CA ASN A 121 -6.10 -9.56 -0.66
C ASN A 121 -7.15 -8.83 -1.51
N ALA A 122 -7.28 -7.52 -1.31
CA ALA A 122 -8.07 -6.63 -2.16
C ALA A 122 -7.73 -5.18 -1.83
N TYR A 123 -8.00 -4.27 -2.76
CA TYR A 123 -7.84 -2.83 -2.55
C TYR A 123 -8.83 -2.28 -1.51
N LEU A 124 -10.03 -2.85 -1.43
CA LEU A 124 -11.08 -2.45 -0.50
C LEU A 124 -11.50 -3.60 0.44
N PRO A 125 -12.04 -3.29 1.63
CA PRO A 125 -12.66 -4.29 2.50
C PRO A 125 -13.91 -4.93 1.87
N PRO A 126 -14.36 -6.11 2.36
CA PRO A 126 -15.58 -6.72 1.88
C PRO A 126 -16.81 -5.83 2.13
N THR A 127 -17.68 -5.71 1.13
CA THR A 127 -18.89 -4.88 1.17
C THR A 127 -20.18 -5.69 1.22
N SER A 128 -20.15 -6.97 0.87
CA SER A 128 -21.30 -7.89 0.86
C SER A 128 -20.81 -9.34 0.94
N LEU A 129 -21.54 -10.18 1.66
CA LEU A 129 -21.24 -11.60 1.88
C LEU A 129 -22.48 -12.43 1.54
N VAL A 130 -22.28 -13.62 0.98
CA VAL A 130 -23.34 -14.59 0.75
C VAL A 130 -22.84 -16.01 0.95
N TRP A 131 -23.72 -16.88 1.47
CA TRP A 131 -23.43 -18.29 1.68
C TRP A 131 -23.81 -19.10 0.44
N ASP A 132 -22.90 -20.00 0.05
CA ASP A 132 -23.09 -20.96 -1.03
C ASP A 132 -22.47 -22.31 -0.62
N GLY A 133 -23.29 -23.27 -0.20
CA GLY A 133 -22.84 -24.63 0.11
C GLY A 133 -21.81 -24.71 1.23
N ASP A 134 -20.56 -24.98 0.89
CA ASP A 134 -19.43 -25.14 1.83
C ASP A 134 -18.55 -23.88 1.93
N ARG A 135 -18.95 -22.77 1.32
CA ARG A 135 -18.17 -21.53 1.24
C ARG A 135 -19.00 -20.27 1.48
N VAL A 136 -18.29 -19.18 1.70
CA VAL A 136 -18.83 -17.81 1.64
C VAL A 136 -18.19 -17.10 0.48
N ILE A 137 -19.02 -16.46 -0.35
CA ILE A 137 -18.61 -15.57 -1.44
C ILE A 137 -18.75 -14.13 -0.94
N TYR A 138 -17.78 -13.28 -1.24
CA TYR A 138 -17.81 -11.87 -0.87
C TYR A 138 -17.38 -10.95 -2.01
N ALA A 139 -17.97 -9.75 -1.99
CA ALA A 139 -17.66 -8.66 -2.89
C ALA A 139 -16.85 -7.58 -2.16
N VAL A 140 -15.97 -6.87 -2.88
CA VAL A 140 -15.11 -5.81 -2.30
C VAL A 140 -15.32 -4.43 -2.93
N GLY A 141 -16.13 -4.30 -3.98
CA GLY A 141 -16.27 -3.07 -4.75
C GLY A 141 -15.16 -2.91 -5.80
N PHE A 142 -14.60 -1.70 -5.91
CA PHE A 142 -13.46 -1.43 -6.79
C PHE A 142 -12.20 -2.13 -6.26
N ASN A 143 -11.50 -2.87 -7.13
CA ASN A 143 -10.37 -3.70 -6.73
C ASN A 143 -9.10 -3.46 -7.59
N GLU A 144 -8.87 -2.21 -7.99
CA GLU A 144 -7.62 -1.74 -8.61
C GLU A 144 -6.99 -2.70 -9.65
N GLY A 145 -7.71 -2.92 -10.75
CA GLY A 145 -7.21 -3.75 -11.83
C GLY A 145 -7.35 -5.26 -11.62
N ARG A 146 -8.03 -5.69 -10.55
CA ARG A 146 -8.31 -7.10 -10.22
C ARG A 146 -9.83 -7.37 -10.13
N PRO A 147 -10.26 -8.64 -10.25
CA PRO A 147 -11.67 -9.02 -10.03
C PRO A 147 -12.15 -8.68 -8.62
N GLY A 148 -13.39 -8.22 -8.48
CA GLY A 148 -13.98 -7.81 -7.19
C GLY A 148 -14.78 -8.89 -6.45
N LEU A 149 -14.76 -10.14 -6.92
CA LEU A 149 -15.46 -11.28 -6.32
C LEU A 149 -14.47 -12.32 -5.80
N HIS A 150 -14.63 -12.68 -4.54
CA HIS A 150 -13.74 -13.57 -3.80
C HIS A 150 -14.56 -14.59 -3.00
N ALA A 151 -13.92 -15.63 -2.49
CA ALA A 151 -14.56 -16.57 -1.57
C ALA A 151 -13.57 -17.23 -0.60
N PHE A 152 -14.10 -17.86 0.44
CA PHE A 152 -13.37 -18.77 1.31
C PHE A 152 -14.21 -19.99 1.69
N PRO A 153 -13.61 -21.18 1.84
CA PRO A 153 -14.30 -22.36 2.34
C PRO A 153 -14.53 -22.23 3.85
N LEU A 154 -15.70 -22.68 4.32
CA LEU A 154 -16.07 -22.64 5.73
C LEU A 154 -15.17 -23.53 6.61
N SER A 155 -14.64 -24.61 6.05
CA SER A 155 -13.71 -25.53 6.71
C SER A 155 -12.30 -24.95 6.89
N ALA A 156 -11.91 -23.99 6.03
CA ALA A 156 -10.57 -23.42 6.02
C ALA A 156 -10.61 -21.93 5.64
N PRO A 157 -11.20 -21.07 6.49
CA PRO A 157 -11.49 -19.68 6.15
C PRO A 157 -10.27 -18.81 5.88
N GLN A 158 -9.07 -19.27 6.22
CA GLN A 158 -7.80 -18.58 5.89
C GLN A 158 -7.31 -18.84 4.46
N HIS A 159 -8.02 -19.66 3.69
CA HIS A 159 -7.73 -19.90 2.28
C HIS A 159 -8.69 -19.08 1.42
N HIS A 160 -8.13 -18.18 0.64
CA HIS A 160 -8.86 -17.45 -0.37
C HIS A 160 -9.05 -18.32 -1.62
N THR A 161 -10.16 -18.09 -2.31
CA THR A 161 -10.45 -18.67 -3.63
C THR A 161 -11.10 -17.61 -4.53
N LEU A 162 -10.91 -17.74 -5.84
CA LEU A 162 -11.61 -16.95 -6.85
C LEU A 162 -12.68 -17.82 -7.51
N PRO A 163 -13.94 -17.77 -7.06
CA PRO A 163 -14.96 -18.71 -7.52
C PRO A 163 -15.44 -18.44 -8.96
N PHE A 164 -15.23 -17.23 -9.47
CA PHE A 164 -15.63 -16.84 -10.83
C PHE A 164 -14.45 -16.21 -11.55
N ALA A 165 -14.12 -16.75 -12.73
CA ALA A 165 -13.12 -16.15 -13.59
C ALA A 165 -13.65 -14.83 -14.15
N SER A 166 -12.86 -13.76 -13.99
CA SER A 166 -13.09 -12.49 -14.65
C SER A 166 -11.77 -11.89 -15.07
N SER A 167 -11.71 -11.35 -16.29
CA SER A 167 -10.62 -10.51 -16.76
C SER A 167 -11.00 -9.02 -16.73
N ASP A 168 -12.18 -8.68 -16.22
CA ASP A 168 -12.60 -7.30 -16.02
C ASP A 168 -11.81 -6.68 -14.86
N ARG A 169 -11.15 -5.56 -15.16
CA ARG A 169 -10.26 -4.80 -14.28
C ARG A 169 -10.88 -3.50 -13.76
N PHE A 170 -12.10 -3.18 -14.18
CA PHE A 170 -12.71 -1.86 -14.07
C PHE A 170 -14.09 -1.86 -13.39
N ALA A 171 -14.80 -2.99 -13.42
CA ALA A 171 -16.07 -3.15 -12.71
C ALA A 171 -15.86 -3.09 -11.18
N ALA A 172 -16.78 -2.44 -10.49
CA ALA A 172 -16.83 -2.39 -9.03
C ALA A 172 -17.99 -3.26 -8.54
N VAL A 173 -17.72 -4.54 -8.22
CA VAL A 173 -18.74 -5.47 -7.75
C VAL A 173 -18.97 -5.23 -6.26
N GLY A 174 -20.13 -4.66 -5.89
CA GLY A 174 -20.37 -4.21 -4.52
C GLY A 174 -21.32 -5.08 -3.70
N MET A 175 -22.15 -5.90 -4.36
CA MET A 175 -23.22 -6.66 -3.69
C MET A 175 -23.36 -8.04 -4.31
N VAL A 176 -23.68 -9.02 -3.46
CA VAL A 176 -23.94 -10.41 -3.85
C VAL A 176 -25.19 -10.95 -3.16
N ALA A 177 -25.91 -11.82 -3.86
CA ALA A 177 -26.99 -12.65 -3.34
C ALA A 177 -27.01 -13.98 -4.10
N ALA A 178 -27.47 -15.07 -3.50
CA ALA A 178 -27.40 -16.39 -4.13
C ALA A 178 -28.64 -17.22 -3.81
N ASP A 179 -29.06 -18.02 -4.78
CA ASP A 179 -29.96 -19.15 -4.55
C ASP A 179 -29.20 -20.48 -4.74
N ALA A 180 -29.90 -21.59 -4.98
CA ALA A 180 -29.26 -22.89 -5.18
C ALA A 180 -28.56 -23.05 -6.55
N ASN A 181 -28.85 -22.18 -7.52
CA ASN A 181 -28.43 -22.32 -8.91
C ASN A 181 -27.57 -21.16 -9.41
N ARG A 182 -27.81 -19.93 -8.92
CA ARG A 182 -27.19 -18.71 -9.43
C ARG A 182 -26.68 -17.81 -8.30
N LEU A 183 -25.52 -17.21 -8.56
CA LEU A 183 -25.04 -16.02 -7.86
C LEU A 183 -25.52 -14.79 -8.63
N TYR A 184 -26.17 -13.88 -7.94
CA TYR A 184 -26.55 -12.55 -8.42
C TYR A 184 -25.55 -11.54 -7.87
N TRP A 185 -25.13 -10.59 -8.69
CA TRP A 185 -24.15 -9.59 -8.29
C TRP A 185 -24.47 -8.22 -8.88
N ALA A 186 -24.16 -7.17 -8.13
CA ALA A 186 -24.36 -5.79 -8.59
C ALA A 186 -23.02 -5.12 -8.91
N ASN A 187 -22.86 -4.65 -10.14
CA ASN A 187 -21.88 -3.61 -10.45
C ASN A 187 -22.42 -2.29 -9.90
N ILE A 188 -21.68 -1.65 -8.99
CA ILE A 188 -22.08 -0.40 -8.35
C ILE A 188 -21.30 0.81 -8.89
N GLY A 189 -20.64 0.65 -10.03
CA GLY A 189 -19.85 1.69 -10.70
C GLY A 189 -18.45 1.20 -11.08
N GLY A 190 -17.43 2.00 -10.78
CA GLY A 190 -16.04 1.77 -11.15
C GLY A 190 -15.51 2.95 -11.97
N MET A 191 -14.77 2.67 -13.05
CA MET A 191 -14.37 3.72 -13.99
C MET A 191 -15.53 4.26 -14.84
N SER A 192 -16.68 3.58 -14.81
CA SER A 192 -17.93 3.99 -15.44
C SER A 192 -18.98 4.32 -14.38
N LYS A 193 -19.87 5.28 -14.67
CA LYS A 193 -21.02 5.64 -13.80
C LYS A 193 -22.19 4.66 -13.93
N THR A 194 -22.09 3.70 -14.84
CA THR A 194 -23.16 2.73 -15.10
C THR A 194 -23.12 1.57 -14.11
N SER A 195 -24.22 1.34 -13.42
CA SER A 195 -24.46 0.18 -12.56
C SER A 195 -25.49 -0.76 -13.17
N PHE A 196 -25.46 -2.03 -12.76
CA PHE A 196 -26.41 -3.05 -13.19
C PHE A 196 -26.34 -4.27 -12.27
N VAL A 197 -27.28 -5.20 -12.43
CA VAL A 197 -27.26 -6.53 -11.78
C VAL A 197 -27.06 -7.62 -12.84
N GLY A 198 -26.03 -8.43 -12.64
CA GLY A 198 -25.71 -9.61 -13.43
C GLY A 198 -25.89 -10.89 -12.63
N ALA A 199 -25.65 -12.03 -13.29
CA ALA A 199 -25.67 -13.34 -12.64
C ALA A 199 -24.54 -14.25 -13.14
N TYR A 200 -24.12 -15.17 -12.29
CA TYR A 200 -23.32 -16.35 -12.63
C TYR A 200 -24.13 -17.59 -12.31
N ASP A 201 -23.96 -18.62 -13.14
CA ASP A 201 -24.40 -19.97 -12.82
C ASP A 201 -23.40 -20.61 -11.83
N LEU A 202 -23.89 -21.10 -10.69
CA LEU A 202 -23.03 -21.61 -9.60
C LEU A 202 -22.38 -22.95 -9.94
N GLN A 203 -23.05 -23.77 -10.76
CA GLN A 203 -22.54 -25.09 -11.15
C GLN A 203 -21.40 -24.98 -12.17
N THR A 204 -21.54 -24.08 -13.14
CA THR A 204 -20.59 -23.91 -14.24
C THR A 204 -19.60 -22.76 -14.05
N ALA A 205 -19.83 -21.89 -13.05
CA ALA A 205 -19.09 -20.66 -12.79
C ALA A 205 -19.04 -19.69 -14.00
N LYS A 206 -20.03 -19.77 -14.90
CA LYS A 206 -20.10 -18.94 -16.11
C LYS A 206 -21.15 -17.84 -15.97
N PRO A 207 -20.98 -16.68 -16.64
CA PRO A 207 -22.01 -15.64 -16.67
C PRO A 207 -23.36 -16.20 -17.17
N ALA A 208 -24.42 -15.94 -16.41
CA ALA A 208 -25.80 -16.26 -16.77
C ALA A 208 -26.51 -15.00 -17.27
N LYS A 209 -27.31 -15.14 -18.32
CA LYS A 209 -28.04 -14.03 -18.95
C LYS A 209 -29.50 -14.02 -18.50
N PHE A 210 -30.00 -12.83 -18.21
CA PHE A 210 -31.43 -12.58 -18.12
C PHE A 210 -32.01 -12.43 -19.53
N SER A 211 -33.03 -13.21 -19.89
CA SER A 211 -33.63 -13.17 -21.23
C SER A 211 -34.35 -11.85 -21.54
N ALA A 212 -34.89 -11.19 -20.52
CA ALA A 212 -35.44 -9.83 -20.56
C ALA A 212 -34.40 -8.76 -20.20
N GLY A 213 -33.14 -9.15 -19.95
CA GLY A 213 -32.05 -8.23 -19.65
C GLY A 213 -31.55 -7.49 -20.89
N GLN A 214 -30.84 -6.40 -20.65
CA GLN A 214 -30.25 -5.56 -21.70
C GLN A 214 -28.72 -5.72 -21.76
N THR A 215 -28.11 -5.39 -22.89
CA THR A 215 -26.65 -5.39 -23.04
C THR A 215 -26.08 -4.03 -22.64
N VAL A 216 -25.08 -4.04 -21.75
CA VAL A 216 -24.37 -2.84 -21.30
C VAL A 216 -22.92 -2.88 -21.75
N CYS A 217 -22.40 -1.75 -22.21
CA CYS A 217 -20.98 -1.52 -22.38
C CYS A 217 -20.52 -0.47 -21.36
N LEU A 218 -19.64 -0.85 -20.42
CA LEU A 218 -19.18 0.08 -19.38
C LEU A 218 -18.22 1.14 -19.92
N ILE A 219 -17.27 0.73 -20.78
CA ILE A 219 -16.22 1.59 -21.33
C ILE A 219 -16.09 1.34 -22.83
N ARG A 220 -16.05 2.41 -23.61
CA ARG A 220 -15.82 2.35 -25.06
C ARG A 220 -14.38 2.75 -25.39
N MET A 221 -13.87 2.17 -26.47
CA MET A 221 -12.60 2.57 -27.09
C MET A 221 -12.66 4.03 -27.57
N LYS A 222 -11.50 4.61 -27.94
CA LYS A 222 -11.41 6.00 -28.44
C LYS A 222 -12.28 6.28 -29.68
N ASP A 223 -12.68 5.26 -30.42
CA ASP A 223 -13.59 5.38 -31.56
C ASP A 223 -15.05 5.66 -31.17
N GLY A 224 -15.37 5.59 -29.86
CA GLY A 224 -16.71 5.81 -29.31
C GLY A 224 -17.74 4.74 -29.66
N ARG A 225 -17.35 3.67 -30.36
CA ARG A 225 -18.27 2.63 -30.88
C ARG A 225 -17.94 1.26 -30.33
N THR A 226 -16.67 0.89 -30.30
CA THR A 226 -16.23 -0.44 -29.89
C THR A 226 -16.21 -0.54 -28.37
N CYS A 227 -16.83 -1.58 -27.80
CA CYS A 227 -16.72 -1.83 -26.36
C CYS A 227 -15.30 -2.29 -26.02
N TYR A 228 -14.71 -1.74 -24.96
CA TYR A 228 -13.39 -2.16 -24.49
C TYR A 228 -13.49 -3.59 -23.93
N PRO A 229 -12.79 -4.62 -24.45
CA PRO A 229 -12.89 -5.96 -23.88
C PRO A 229 -12.29 -6.04 -22.47
N PRO A 230 -12.93 -6.70 -21.48
CA PRO A 230 -14.19 -7.47 -21.52
C PRO A 230 -15.41 -6.68 -20.95
N GLN A 231 -15.52 -5.38 -21.18
CA GLN A 231 -16.54 -4.48 -20.59
C GLN A 231 -17.96 -4.59 -21.20
N GLU A 232 -18.21 -5.62 -22.01
CA GLU A 232 -19.53 -5.89 -22.58
C GLU A 232 -20.26 -6.94 -21.74
N TYR A 233 -21.42 -6.53 -21.21
CA TYR A 233 -22.23 -7.30 -20.29
C TYR A 233 -23.60 -7.58 -20.90
N PRO A 234 -23.82 -8.75 -21.52
CA PRO A 234 -25.09 -9.09 -22.14
C PRO A 234 -26.12 -9.56 -21.10
N GLY A 235 -27.37 -9.14 -21.28
CA GLY A 235 -28.51 -9.66 -20.51
C GLY A 235 -28.42 -9.35 -19.02
N VAL A 236 -28.15 -8.10 -18.65
CA VAL A 236 -28.16 -7.58 -17.28
C VAL A 236 -29.47 -6.83 -16.98
N VAL A 237 -29.84 -6.73 -15.71
CA VAL A 237 -31.06 -6.03 -15.26
C VAL A 237 -30.72 -4.84 -14.37
N SER A 238 -31.72 -4.03 -14.03
CA SER A 238 -31.55 -2.89 -13.11
C SER A 238 -30.44 -1.92 -13.52
N VAL A 239 -30.31 -1.66 -14.82
CA VAL A 239 -29.27 -0.77 -15.36
C VAL A 239 -29.58 0.68 -15.05
N GLU A 240 -28.60 1.39 -14.52
CA GLU A 240 -28.69 2.80 -14.20
C GLU A 240 -27.38 3.50 -14.62
N THR A 241 -27.47 4.66 -15.26
CA THR A 241 -26.31 5.39 -15.81
C THR A 241 -25.86 6.57 -14.96
N GLN A 242 -26.60 6.86 -13.89
CA GLN A 242 -26.28 7.91 -12.94
C GLN A 242 -25.80 7.27 -11.64
N GLU A 243 -24.65 7.72 -11.14
CA GLU A 243 -24.05 7.24 -9.88
C GLU A 243 -25.00 7.39 -8.67
N ALA A 244 -25.89 8.38 -8.71
CA ALA A 244 -26.89 8.54 -7.65
C ALA A 244 -27.93 7.42 -7.64
N LEU A 245 -28.15 6.72 -8.75
CA LEU A 245 -29.20 5.70 -8.90
C LEU A 245 -28.69 4.27 -8.73
N VAL A 246 -27.42 4.08 -8.35
CA VAL A 246 -26.84 2.74 -8.16
C VAL A 246 -27.68 1.88 -7.21
N PRO A 247 -27.71 0.55 -7.41
CA PRO A 247 -28.29 -0.37 -6.43
C PRO A 247 -27.74 -0.09 -5.04
N THR A 248 -28.59 -0.23 -4.04
CA THR A 248 -28.27 -0.05 -2.61
C THR A 248 -28.51 -1.31 -1.79
N GLY A 249 -29.08 -2.36 -2.37
CA GLY A 249 -29.34 -3.63 -1.72
C GLY A 249 -29.78 -4.68 -2.74
N LEU A 250 -29.45 -5.93 -2.46
CA LEU A 250 -29.68 -7.07 -3.35
C LEU A 250 -30.04 -8.30 -2.51
N ALA A 251 -31.15 -8.96 -2.83
CA ALA A 251 -31.53 -10.24 -2.22
C ALA A 251 -32.33 -11.09 -3.20
N VAL A 252 -32.27 -12.41 -3.05
CA VAL A 252 -32.98 -13.35 -3.93
C VAL A 252 -33.69 -14.42 -3.12
N GLN A 253 -34.89 -14.80 -3.56
CA GLN A 253 -35.60 -15.94 -2.97
C GLN A 253 -34.91 -17.24 -3.38
N ARG A 254 -34.59 -18.07 -2.38
CA ARG A 254 -33.94 -19.36 -2.63
C ARG A 254 -34.88 -20.36 -3.32
N ARG A 255 -36.16 -20.42 -2.90
CA ARG A 255 -37.19 -21.35 -3.41
C ARG A 255 -38.29 -20.70 -4.26
N GLY A 256 -38.33 -19.37 -4.33
CA GLY A 256 -39.30 -18.60 -5.13
C GLY A 256 -38.66 -17.93 -6.35
N ARG A 257 -39.42 -17.10 -7.07
CA ARG A 257 -38.98 -16.49 -8.34
C ARG A 257 -38.41 -15.08 -8.21
N ILE A 258 -38.43 -14.47 -7.02
CA ILE A 258 -38.11 -13.05 -6.87
C ILE A 258 -36.61 -12.77 -6.68
N LEU A 259 -36.09 -11.83 -7.46
CA LEU A 259 -34.86 -11.08 -7.22
C LEU A 259 -35.22 -9.65 -6.85
N ALA A 260 -34.83 -9.19 -5.66
CA ALA A 260 -35.14 -7.86 -5.15
C ALA A 260 -33.90 -6.96 -5.23
N VAL A 261 -34.10 -5.73 -5.73
CA VAL A 261 -33.05 -4.70 -5.85
C VAL A 261 -33.57 -3.39 -5.28
N SER A 262 -32.90 -2.83 -4.28
CA SER A 262 -33.27 -1.53 -3.69
C SER A 262 -32.47 -0.39 -4.31
N HIS A 263 -33.10 0.77 -4.50
CA HIS A 263 -32.49 2.00 -5.00
C HIS A 263 -32.79 3.15 -4.03
N GLY A 264 -31.83 3.45 -3.16
CA GLY A 264 -32.00 4.39 -2.05
C GLY A 264 -32.41 5.79 -2.45
N THR A 265 -31.77 6.35 -3.48
CA THR A 265 -31.98 7.74 -3.90
C THR A 265 -33.39 8.02 -4.41
N VAL A 266 -34.04 7.02 -5.01
CA VAL A 266 -35.43 7.14 -5.49
C VAL A 266 -36.46 6.51 -4.54
N GLY A 267 -36.00 5.90 -3.44
CA GLY A 267 -36.88 5.25 -2.45
C GLY A 267 -37.65 4.06 -3.02
N LYS A 268 -37.03 3.28 -3.91
CA LYS A 268 -37.71 2.17 -4.60
C LYS A 268 -37.09 0.83 -4.29
N LEU A 269 -37.93 -0.18 -4.15
CA LEU A 269 -37.57 -1.59 -4.22
C LEU A 269 -38.18 -2.18 -5.49
N ARG A 270 -37.34 -2.71 -6.37
CA ARG A 270 -37.74 -3.36 -7.62
C ARG A 270 -37.66 -4.87 -7.45
N LEU A 271 -38.73 -5.56 -7.82
CA LEU A 271 -38.83 -7.02 -7.81
C LEU A 271 -38.77 -7.52 -9.24
N PHE A 272 -37.79 -8.34 -9.55
CA PHE A 272 -37.60 -8.98 -10.86
C PHE A 272 -37.88 -10.48 -10.77
N ASP A 273 -38.29 -11.09 -11.87
CA ASP A 273 -38.18 -12.53 -12.04
C ASP A 273 -36.68 -12.89 -12.12
N LYS A 274 -36.22 -13.76 -11.22
CA LYS A 274 -34.81 -14.08 -11.06
C LYS A 274 -34.23 -14.92 -12.20
N ALA A 275 -35.08 -15.51 -13.04
CA ALA A 275 -34.66 -16.33 -14.18
C ALA A 275 -34.63 -15.49 -15.46
N SER A 276 -35.72 -14.81 -15.78
CA SER A 276 -35.88 -14.01 -17.00
C SER A 276 -35.35 -12.60 -16.87
N GLY A 277 -35.38 -12.01 -15.68
CA GLY A 277 -35.04 -10.60 -15.43
C GLY A 277 -36.18 -9.61 -15.72
N GLU A 278 -37.40 -10.10 -15.95
CA GLU A 278 -38.59 -9.27 -16.12
C GLU A 278 -38.90 -8.48 -14.84
N LEU A 279 -39.15 -7.17 -14.95
CA LEU A 279 -39.60 -6.37 -13.81
C LEU A 279 -41.05 -6.73 -13.48
N LEU A 280 -41.28 -7.27 -12.28
CA LEU A 280 -42.59 -7.72 -11.83
C LEU A 280 -43.33 -6.63 -11.07
N ARG A 281 -42.62 -5.88 -10.22
CA ARG A 281 -43.23 -4.88 -9.35
C ARG A 281 -42.22 -3.85 -8.87
N GLU A 282 -42.69 -2.64 -8.61
CA GLU A 282 -42.00 -1.64 -7.80
C GLU A 282 -42.77 -1.39 -6.50
N ILE A 283 -42.05 -1.28 -5.38
CA ILE A 283 -42.58 -0.88 -4.07
C ILE A 283 -41.91 0.44 -3.70
N GLN A 284 -42.72 1.45 -3.40
CA GLN A 284 -42.22 2.73 -2.88
C GLN A 284 -42.11 2.65 -1.37
N LEU A 285 -40.93 2.98 -0.84
CA LEU A 285 -40.67 2.99 0.60
C LEU A 285 -39.51 3.94 0.95
N PRO A 286 -39.47 4.49 2.18
CA PRO A 286 -38.37 5.36 2.58
C PRO A 286 -37.05 4.58 2.65
N LEU A 287 -36.09 4.93 1.80
CA LEU A 287 -34.75 4.35 1.79
C LEU A 287 -33.71 5.47 1.94
N ALA A 288 -32.55 5.15 2.49
CA ALA A 288 -31.46 6.10 2.63
C ALA A 288 -30.70 6.23 1.30
N ALA A 289 -30.59 7.45 0.77
CA ALA A 289 -29.75 7.72 -0.39
C ALA A 289 -28.27 7.45 -0.07
N LYS A 290 -27.53 6.91 -1.05
CA LYS A 290 -26.07 6.67 -0.97
C LYS A 290 -25.59 5.81 0.22
N ARG A 291 -26.49 5.04 0.83
CA ARG A 291 -26.16 4.01 1.84
C ARG A 291 -26.55 2.64 1.29
N LEU A 292 -25.92 1.59 1.79
CA LEU A 292 -26.45 0.25 1.57
C LEU A 292 -27.77 0.10 2.34
N ASN A 293 -28.89 0.11 1.63
CA ASN A 293 -30.20 -0.29 2.15
C ASN A 293 -30.28 -1.82 2.07
N GLN A 294 -29.52 -2.50 2.95
CA GLN A 294 -29.45 -3.95 2.93
C GLN A 294 -30.85 -4.57 3.08
N ILE A 295 -31.04 -5.64 2.32
CA ILE A 295 -32.27 -6.43 2.25
C ILE A 295 -31.88 -7.90 2.35
N ALA A 296 -32.73 -8.73 2.93
CA ALA A 296 -32.47 -10.16 3.08
C ALA A 296 -33.76 -10.96 2.92
N MET A 297 -33.68 -12.10 2.24
CA MET A 297 -34.81 -13.02 2.05
C MET A 297 -34.75 -14.13 3.10
N THR A 298 -35.89 -14.46 3.69
CA THR A 298 -36.04 -15.66 4.52
C THR A 298 -36.24 -16.91 3.64
N PRO A 299 -36.13 -18.13 4.20
CA PRO A 299 -36.43 -19.37 3.48
C PRO A 299 -37.88 -19.48 2.99
N ALA A 300 -38.83 -18.88 3.73
CA ALA A 300 -40.23 -18.74 3.35
C ALA A 300 -40.46 -17.80 2.15
N GLY A 301 -39.47 -16.97 1.82
CA GLY A 301 -39.56 -15.97 0.77
C GLY A 301 -40.03 -14.59 1.23
N ASP A 302 -40.19 -14.37 2.54
CA ASP A 302 -40.39 -13.02 3.12
C ASP A 302 -39.13 -12.18 2.93
N LEU A 303 -39.31 -10.87 2.73
CA LEU A 303 -38.22 -9.92 2.56
C LEU A 303 -38.12 -8.98 3.77
N TRP A 304 -36.97 -8.99 4.44
CA TRP A 304 -36.61 -7.98 5.42
C TRP A 304 -35.90 -6.81 4.74
N VAL A 305 -36.30 -5.58 5.08
CA VAL A 305 -35.78 -4.35 4.47
C VAL A 305 -35.43 -3.33 5.54
N ILE A 306 -34.20 -2.79 5.48
CA ILE A 306 -33.84 -1.59 6.24
C ILE A 306 -34.52 -0.37 5.60
N SER A 307 -35.29 0.37 6.42
CA SER A 307 -35.99 1.60 6.03
C SER A 307 -35.75 2.67 7.11
N GLY A 308 -34.71 3.49 6.91
CA GLY A 308 -34.29 4.48 7.90
C GLY A 308 -33.78 3.81 9.19
N ARG A 309 -34.46 4.06 10.31
CA ARG A 309 -34.17 3.40 11.61
C ARG A 309 -35.02 2.15 11.86
N LYS A 310 -35.88 1.79 10.92
CA LYS A 310 -36.78 0.64 11.06
C LYS A 310 -36.29 -0.52 10.19
N VAL A 311 -36.70 -1.73 10.56
CA VAL A 311 -36.57 -2.90 9.69
C VAL A 311 -37.97 -3.50 9.49
N LEU A 312 -38.37 -3.62 8.22
CA LEU A 312 -39.71 -4.03 7.79
C LEU A 312 -39.68 -5.46 7.25
N ARG A 313 -40.62 -6.32 7.63
CA ARG A 313 -40.85 -7.62 6.99
C ARG A 313 -41.99 -7.51 5.99
N TYR A 314 -41.69 -7.70 4.71
CA TYR A 314 -42.68 -7.85 3.65
C TYR A 314 -42.99 -9.33 3.41
N THR A 315 -44.28 -9.65 3.31
CA THR A 315 -44.83 -10.95 2.92
C THR A 315 -45.60 -10.81 1.60
N ASP A 316 -45.99 -11.95 0.99
CA ASP A 316 -46.79 -12.00 -0.25
C ASP A 316 -46.22 -11.18 -1.43
N LEU A 317 -44.88 -11.23 -1.59
CA LEU A 317 -44.15 -10.41 -2.57
C LEU A 317 -44.61 -10.60 -4.02
N GLU A 318 -45.10 -11.79 -4.37
CA GLU A 318 -45.50 -12.14 -5.73
C GLU A 318 -46.88 -11.60 -6.11
N ARG A 319 -47.81 -11.48 -5.15
CA ARG A 319 -49.19 -11.04 -5.42
C ARG A 319 -49.39 -9.61 -4.93
N SER A 320 -49.40 -9.41 -3.62
CA SER A 320 -49.65 -8.12 -2.97
C SER A 320 -48.72 -7.92 -1.77
N PRO A 321 -47.50 -7.37 -1.98
CA PRO A 321 -46.53 -7.16 -0.91
C PRO A 321 -47.14 -6.38 0.26
N THR A 322 -47.11 -6.96 1.47
CA THR A 322 -47.67 -6.36 2.69
C THR A 322 -46.64 -6.34 3.80
N VAL A 323 -46.62 -5.26 4.60
CA VAL A 323 -45.75 -5.18 5.78
C VAL A 323 -46.43 -5.90 6.93
N GLU A 324 -45.83 -6.99 7.38
CA GLU A 324 -46.37 -7.86 8.44
C GLU A 324 -45.70 -7.62 9.79
N THR A 325 -44.46 -7.11 9.79
CA THR A 325 -43.70 -6.87 11.02
C THR A 325 -42.81 -5.64 10.87
N VAL A 326 -42.67 -4.86 11.94
CA VAL A 326 -41.81 -3.67 12.01
C VAL A 326 -40.99 -3.72 13.29
N ILE A 327 -39.68 -3.55 13.16
CA ILE A 327 -38.74 -3.40 14.29
C ILE A 327 -38.33 -1.92 14.35
N GLU A 328 -38.58 -1.26 15.49
CA GLU A 328 -38.39 0.20 15.65
C GLU A 328 -37.30 0.59 16.66
N ASP A 329 -36.93 -0.30 17.58
CA ASP A 329 -35.96 -0.05 18.67
C ASP A 329 -34.48 -0.22 18.25
N LEU A 330 -34.10 0.41 17.14
CA LEU A 330 -32.76 0.35 16.56
C LEU A 330 -32.15 1.76 16.49
N VAL A 331 -30.83 1.85 16.68
CA VAL A 331 -30.13 3.14 16.63
C VAL A 331 -29.84 3.52 15.17
N LEU A 332 -29.18 2.62 14.44
CA LEU A 332 -28.79 2.74 13.05
C LEU A 332 -28.61 1.34 12.43
N PRO A 333 -29.69 0.68 11.94
CA PRO A 333 -29.55 -0.57 11.23
C PRO A 333 -28.78 -0.37 9.91
N ILE A 334 -27.76 -1.20 9.68
CA ILE A 334 -26.86 -1.06 8.52
C ILE A 334 -26.64 -2.36 7.73
N ALA A 335 -26.91 -3.52 8.33
CA ALA A 335 -26.82 -4.80 7.64
C ALA A 335 -27.84 -5.81 8.17
N LEU A 336 -28.25 -6.74 7.30
CA LEU A 336 -29.19 -7.82 7.59
C LEU A 336 -28.60 -9.17 7.21
N ALA A 337 -28.87 -10.19 8.01
CA ALA A 337 -28.67 -11.58 7.63
C ALA A 337 -29.84 -12.43 8.15
N THR A 338 -30.34 -13.34 7.33
CA THR A 338 -31.39 -14.31 7.70
C THR A 338 -30.79 -15.71 7.74
N HIS A 339 -31.39 -16.62 8.51
CA HIS A 339 -30.96 -18.02 8.45
C HIS A 339 -31.36 -18.61 7.09
N PRO A 340 -30.47 -19.32 6.39
CA PRO A 340 -30.76 -19.85 5.05
C PRO A 340 -31.81 -20.97 5.04
N GLU A 341 -32.10 -21.56 6.20
CA GLU A 341 -33.01 -22.71 6.35
C GLU A 341 -34.07 -22.57 7.45
N HIS A 342 -33.98 -21.54 8.31
CA HIS A 342 -34.92 -21.31 9.42
C HIS A 342 -35.59 -19.93 9.26
N GLU A 343 -36.90 -19.89 9.44
CA GLU A 343 -37.71 -18.70 9.09
C GLU A 343 -37.86 -17.71 10.25
N ASP A 344 -37.53 -18.12 11.47
CA ASP A 344 -37.75 -17.36 12.70
C ASP A 344 -36.58 -16.45 13.10
N GLU A 345 -35.66 -16.13 12.18
CA GLU A 345 -34.43 -15.42 12.53
C GLU A 345 -34.01 -14.35 11.52
N VAL A 346 -33.93 -13.12 12.02
CA VAL A 346 -33.21 -12.02 11.36
C VAL A 346 -32.17 -11.45 12.31
N TRP A 347 -30.95 -11.35 11.81
CA TRP A 347 -29.84 -10.66 12.46
C TRP A 347 -29.69 -9.27 11.86
N ILE A 348 -29.56 -8.27 12.73
CA ILE A 348 -29.43 -6.86 12.37
C ILE A 348 -28.12 -6.36 12.95
N ALA A 349 -27.24 -5.83 12.12
CA ALA A 349 -26.13 -5.01 12.61
C ALA A 349 -26.66 -3.60 12.89
N ASP A 350 -26.58 -3.19 14.15
CA ASP A 350 -27.02 -1.90 14.64
C ASP A 350 -25.78 -1.04 14.97
N GLY A 351 -25.56 0.01 14.18
CA GLY A 351 -24.39 0.89 14.25
C GLY A 351 -24.54 2.08 15.20
N ALA A 352 -23.85 3.16 14.89
CA ALA A 352 -23.69 4.35 15.74
C ALA A 352 -23.27 3.98 17.17
N ALA A 353 -23.96 4.47 18.21
CA ALA A 353 -23.64 4.13 19.60
C ALA A 353 -23.93 2.65 19.96
N SER A 354 -24.65 1.90 19.11
CA SER A 354 -24.92 0.48 19.36
C SER A 354 -23.69 -0.38 19.08
N GLN A 355 -23.11 -0.34 17.88
CA GLN A 355 -21.99 -1.23 17.46
C GLN A 355 -22.21 -2.71 17.81
N GLN A 356 -23.43 -3.21 17.62
CA GLN A 356 -23.85 -4.53 18.08
C GLN A 356 -24.62 -5.30 17.00
N LEU A 357 -24.65 -6.62 17.15
CA LEU A 357 -25.48 -7.51 16.35
C LEU A 357 -26.68 -7.92 17.19
N LYS A 358 -27.88 -7.77 16.65
CA LYS A 358 -29.14 -8.06 17.35
C LYS A 358 -29.95 -9.09 16.58
N ARG A 359 -30.32 -10.19 17.24
CA ARG A 359 -31.17 -11.25 16.69
C ARG A 359 -32.62 -10.98 17.06
N TYR A 360 -33.49 -10.92 16.07
CA TYR A 360 -34.93 -10.81 16.25
C TYR A 360 -35.61 -12.05 15.68
N ASP A 361 -36.75 -12.40 16.27
CA ASP A 361 -37.63 -13.39 15.65
C ASP A 361 -38.53 -12.76 14.58
N ARG A 362 -39.30 -13.61 13.91
CA ARG A 362 -40.22 -13.21 12.87
C ARG A 362 -41.27 -12.18 13.34
N THR A 363 -41.60 -12.15 14.62
CA THR A 363 -42.58 -11.20 15.20
C THR A 363 -41.94 -9.87 15.60
N GLY A 364 -40.63 -9.72 15.43
CA GLY A 364 -39.89 -8.52 15.82
C GLY A 364 -39.45 -8.50 17.28
N ARG A 365 -39.52 -9.64 17.99
CA ARG A 365 -39.04 -9.73 19.38
C ARG A 365 -37.53 -9.99 19.41
N LEU A 366 -36.80 -9.17 20.16
CA LEU A 366 -35.36 -9.34 20.39
C LEU A 366 -35.09 -10.65 21.16
N ARG A 367 -34.16 -11.45 20.65
CA ARG A 367 -33.76 -12.76 21.19
C ARG A 367 -32.33 -12.80 21.70
N ALA A 368 -31.41 -12.07 21.06
CA ALA A 368 -30.01 -12.01 21.48
C ALA A 368 -29.33 -10.72 21.05
N THR A 369 -28.24 -10.36 21.75
CA THR A 369 -27.35 -9.26 21.38
C THR A 369 -25.91 -9.73 21.50
N LEU A 370 -25.11 -9.50 20.47
CA LEU A 370 -23.67 -9.76 20.44
C LEU A 370 -22.91 -8.45 20.25
N GLY A 371 -21.72 -8.35 20.85
CA GLY A 371 -20.89 -7.16 20.76
C GLY A 371 -21.02 -6.26 21.98
N ARG A 372 -19.98 -5.46 22.26
CA ARG A 372 -20.01 -4.41 23.28
C ARG A 372 -20.67 -3.14 22.74
N PRO A 373 -21.57 -2.49 23.51
CA PRO A 373 -22.12 -1.19 23.13
C PRO A 373 -20.98 -0.18 22.94
N ALA A 374 -21.20 0.83 22.09
CA ALA A 374 -20.24 1.85 21.66
C ALA A 374 -19.00 1.34 20.89
N GLY A 375 -18.69 0.04 20.94
CA GLY A 375 -17.56 -0.56 20.23
C GLY A 375 -16.27 0.22 20.48
N TYR A 376 -15.69 0.76 19.41
CA TYR A 376 -14.45 1.56 19.43
C TYR A 376 -14.70 3.07 19.57
N GLU A 377 -15.70 3.50 20.35
CA GLU A 377 -15.95 4.93 20.53
C GLU A 377 -14.86 5.65 21.32
N SER A 378 -14.30 5.04 22.36
CA SER A 378 -13.33 5.68 23.26
C SER A 378 -12.12 4.82 23.61
N ASP A 379 -12.25 3.50 23.51
CA ASP A 379 -11.20 2.55 23.87
C ASP A 379 -10.59 1.92 22.61
N PRO A 380 -9.27 2.06 22.37
CA PRO A 380 -8.61 1.47 21.22
C PRO A 380 -8.32 -0.03 21.39
N GLU A 381 -8.43 -0.62 22.58
CA GLU A 381 -8.10 -2.03 22.80
C GLU A 381 -8.98 -2.96 21.95
N VAL A 382 -8.32 -3.93 21.31
CA VAL A 382 -8.99 -4.92 20.46
C VAL A 382 -9.39 -6.12 21.30
N ALA A 383 -10.69 -6.44 21.26
CA ALA A 383 -11.29 -7.57 21.95
C ALA A 383 -12.12 -8.44 20.98
N PRO A 384 -12.28 -9.75 21.25
CA PRO A 384 -13.00 -10.67 20.37
C PRO A 384 -14.53 -10.43 20.35
N ASP A 385 -15.05 -9.65 21.28
CA ASP A 385 -16.47 -9.30 21.42
C ASP A 385 -16.73 -7.81 21.08
N LYS A 386 -15.80 -7.17 20.37
CA LYS A 386 -15.87 -5.74 20.02
C LYS A 386 -15.88 -5.56 18.50
N LEU A 387 -16.85 -4.79 18.02
CA LEU A 387 -17.09 -4.54 16.60
C LEU A 387 -16.90 -3.07 16.26
N CYS A 388 -16.54 -2.80 15.02
CA CYS A 388 -16.32 -1.47 14.49
C CYS A 388 -16.84 -1.33 13.06
N PHE A 389 -18.02 -0.74 12.94
CA PHE A 389 -18.66 -0.53 11.65
C PHE A 389 -18.26 0.80 10.99
N LYS A 390 -17.52 1.69 11.66
CA LYS A 390 -17.20 3.03 11.15
C LYS A 390 -16.19 2.98 9.97
N PRO A 391 -16.54 3.37 8.73
CA PRO A 391 -15.64 3.38 7.58
C PRO A 391 -15.09 4.79 7.28
N ARG A 392 -14.36 4.89 6.17
CA ARG A 392 -13.68 6.06 5.57
C ARG A 392 -14.47 7.38 5.52
N ASN A 393 -15.81 7.36 5.49
CA ASN A 393 -16.64 8.53 5.18
C ASN A 393 -17.61 8.96 6.30
N GLY A 394 -17.40 8.50 7.54
CA GLY A 394 -18.24 8.89 8.68
C GLY A 394 -19.66 8.31 8.67
N HIS A 395 -19.87 7.18 7.96
CA HIS A 395 -21.15 6.47 7.92
C HIS A 395 -20.95 4.99 8.16
N ASP A 396 -21.44 4.44 9.26
CA ASP A 396 -21.28 3.01 9.56
C ASP A 396 -21.66 2.09 8.39
N TRP A 397 -20.80 1.10 8.15
CA TRP A 397 -20.91 0.10 7.11
C TRP A 397 -20.46 -1.26 7.66
N THR A 398 -21.22 -2.29 7.35
CA THR A 398 -20.80 -3.69 7.52
C THR A 398 -21.54 -4.57 6.52
N ALA A 399 -21.18 -5.84 6.49
CA ALA A 399 -21.91 -6.89 5.79
C ALA A 399 -21.87 -8.15 6.65
N MET A 400 -22.90 -8.98 6.52
CA MET A 400 -23.03 -10.20 7.31
C MET A 400 -23.58 -11.33 6.48
N VAL A 401 -23.28 -12.55 6.91
CA VAL A 401 -23.93 -13.76 6.41
C VAL A 401 -24.06 -14.77 7.54
N LEU A 402 -25.21 -15.45 7.60
CA LEU A 402 -25.46 -16.57 8.50
C LEU A 402 -25.41 -17.86 7.69
N THR A 403 -24.61 -18.82 8.15
CA THR A 403 -24.50 -20.16 7.54
C THR A 403 -25.45 -21.15 8.22
N PRO A 404 -25.80 -22.28 7.57
CA PRO A 404 -26.77 -23.24 8.11
C PRO A 404 -26.40 -23.86 9.47
N ASP A 405 -25.11 -23.87 9.79
CA ASP A 405 -24.55 -24.34 11.07
C ASP A 405 -24.55 -23.24 12.16
N ALA A 406 -25.39 -22.22 12.00
CA ALA A 406 -25.60 -21.12 12.94
C ALA A 406 -24.33 -20.29 13.24
N ARG A 407 -23.41 -20.17 12.27
CA ARG A 407 -22.23 -19.29 12.35
C ARG A 407 -22.49 -17.97 11.62
N LEU A 408 -22.37 -16.87 12.34
CA LEU A 408 -22.54 -15.52 11.83
C LEU A 408 -21.18 -14.94 11.48
N TRP A 409 -20.96 -14.64 10.21
CA TRP A 409 -19.78 -13.90 9.74
C TRP A 409 -20.15 -12.42 9.59
N VAL A 410 -19.29 -11.52 10.07
CA VAL A 410 -19.51 -10.08 10.06
C VAL A 410 -18.24 -9.34 9.65
N VAL A 411 -18.38 -8.32 8.79
CA VAL A 411 -17.28 -7.42 8.44
C VAL A 411 -17.08 -6.41 9.58
N ASP A 412 -16.00 -6.58 10.34
CA ASP A 412 -15.51 -5.62 11.31
C ASP A 412 -14.67 -4.55 10.58
N TYR A 413 -15.40 -3.66 9.89
CA TYR A 413 -14.89 -2.81 8.81
C TYR A 413 -13.66 -1.99 9.21
N CYS A 414 -13.73 -1.28 10.33
CA CYS A 414 -12.65 -0.35 10.69
C CYS A 414 -11.39 -1.06 11.20
N ASN A 415 -11.48 -2.36 11.51
CA ASN A 415 -10.35 -3.21 11.87
C ASN A 415 -9.84 -4.06 10.70
N ASN A 416 -10.37 -3.87 9.49
CA ASN A 416 -9.96 -4.59 8.28
C ASN A 416 -10.00 -6.12 8.44
N ARG A 417 -11.07 -6.64 9.06
CA ARG A 417 -11.26 -8.07 9.26
C ARG A 417 -12.73 -8.49 9.14
N VAL A 418 -12.94 -9.77 8.89
CA VAL A 418 -14.23 -10.46 9.00
C VAL A 418 -14.15 -11.36 10.22
N LEU A 419 -15.09 -11.21 11.16
CA LEU A 419 -15.16 -12.02 12.38
C LEU A 419 -16.25 -13.08 12.25
N ARG A 420 -16.05 -14.22 12.90
CA ARG A 420 -17.06 -15.27 13.04
C ARG A 420 -17.54 -15.36 14.48
N PHE A 421 -18.86 -15.38 14.65
CA PHE A 421 -19.52 -15.64 15.92
C PHE A 421 -20.35 -16.92 15.83
N ARG A 422 -20.27 -17.73 16.87
CA ARG A 422 -21.19 -18.83 17.10
C ARG A 422 -22.46 -18.31 17.76
N THR A 423 -23.60 -18.45 17.09
CA THR A 423 -24.87 -17.93 17.62
C THR A 423 -25.45 -18.78 18.74
N ASP A 424 -24.89 -19.98 18.95
CA ASP A 424 -25.20 -20.95 20.01
C ASP A 424 -24.20 -20.92 21.19
N ALA A 425 -23.18 -20.05 21.14
CA ALA A 425 -22.13 -20.03 22.15
C ALA A 425 -22.63 -19.52 23.52
N PRO A 426 -22.02 -20.01 24.63
CA PRO A 426 -22.23 -19.44 25.96
C PRO A 426 -21.91 -17.94 25.98
N GLN A 427 -22.65 -17.19 26.79
CA GLN A 427 -22.44 -15.75 26.97
C GLN A 427 -21.30 -15.50 27.98
N PRO A 428 -20.45 -14.45 27.81
CA PRO A 428 -20.50 -13.47 26.73
C PRO A 428 -19.94 -14.03 25.41
N PRO A 429 -20.54 -13.65 24.26
CA PRO A 429 -20.17 -14.19 22.97
C PRO A 429 -18.88 -13.54 22.47
N ALA A 430 -17.89 -14.36 22.14
CA ALA A 430 -16.62 -13.94 21.58
C ALA A 430 -16.47 -14.49 20.15
N SER A 431 -15.82 -13.73 19.27
CA SER A 431 -15.46 -14.22 17.96
C SER A 431 -14.48 -15.38 18.09
N ASP A 432 -14.72 -16.48 17.38
CA ASP A 432 -13.92 -17.71 17.44
C ASP A 432 -13.07 -17.96 16.18
N ALA A 433 -13.26 -17.14 15.14
CA ALA A 433 -12.41 -17.09 13.96
C ALA A 433 -12.38 -15.67 13.37
N GLN A 434 -11.35 -15.38 12.58
CA GLN A 434 -11.23 -14.14 11.83
C GLN A 434 -10.58 -14.37 10.47
N ILE A 435 -10.91 -13.54 9.48
CA ILE A 435 -10.16 -13.34 8.24
C ILE A 435 -9.71 -11.88 8.25
N ALA A 436 -8.43 -11.60 8.06
CA ALA A 436 -7.89 -10.25 8.07
C ALA A 436 -6.97 -10.06 6.87
N TYR A 437 -7.08 -8.89 6.25
CA TYR A 437 -6.11 -8.36 5.30
C TYR A 437 -6.21 -6.85 5.32
N LEU A 438 -5.09 -6.16 5.07
CA LEU A 438 -5.08 -4.72 4.96
C LEU A 438 -5.51 -4.32 3.53
N PRO A 439 -6.59 -3.52 3.37
CA PRO A 439 -6.90 -2.85 2.11
C PRO A 439 -5.79 -1.85 1.77
N GLY A 440 -5.83 -1.23 0.58
CA GLY A 440 -4.77 -0.34 0.15
C GLY A 440 -4.44 0.75 1.15
N PHE A 441 -3.19 0.74 1.63
CA PHE A 441 -2.71 1.60 2.70
C PHE A 441 -1.31 2.11 2.37
N TYR A 442 -1.07 3.38 2.64
CA TYR A 442 0.16 4.09 2.26
C TYR A 442 0.99 4.55 3.46
N SER A 443 0.44 4.43 4.67
CA SER A 443 1.11 4.80 5.92
C SER A 443 1.36 3.56 6.76
N SER A 444 2.64 3.27 6.98
CA SER A 444 3.09 2.22 7.89
C SER A 444 4.35 2.67 8.60
N THR A 445 4.52 2.24 9.84
CA THR A 445 5.75 2.48 10.57
C THR A 445 5.92 1.44 11.66
N VAL A 446 7.04 1.49 12.35
CA VAL A 446 7.37 0.65 13.49
C VAL A 446 7.77 1.59 14.62
N ASP A 447 7.46 1.25 15.85
CA ASP A 447 8.03 1.99 16.98
C ASP A 447 9.57 1.83 16.94
N HIS A 448 10.29 2.92 16.66
CA HIS A 448 11.74 2.85 16.47
C HIS A 448 12.50 2.37 17.72
N ALA A 449 11.88 2.40 18.91
CA ALA A 449 12.45 1.86 20.14
C ALA A 449 11.95 0.46 20.50
N ASN A 450 10.80 0.05 19.96
CA ASN A 450 10.20 -1.24 20.27
C ASN A 450 9.63 -1.89 18.99
N PRO A 451 10.46 -2.64 18.25
CA PRO A 451 10.05 -3.22 16.98
C PRO A 451 8.98 -4.31 17.06
N ARG A 452 8.54 -4.71 18.28
CA ARG A 452 7.34 -5.53 18.45
C ARG A 452 6.07 -4.80 18.01
N ARG A 453 6.06 -3.46 18.07
CA ARG A 453 4.90 -2.63 17.74
C ARG A 453 4.97 -2.14 16.31
N VAL A 454 4.18 -2.78 15.45
CA VAL A 454 4.10 -2.47 14.01
C VAL A 454 2.77 -1.79 13.73
N PHE A 455 2.78 -0.74 12.91
CA PHE A 455 1.61 0.08 12.63
C PHE A 455 1.28 0.07 11.14
N ALA A 456 -0.02 -0.06 10.84
CA ALA A 456 -0.59 0.19 9.52
C ALA A 456 -1.79 1.13 9.68
N ASN A 457 -1.71 2.31 9.09
CA ASN A 457 -2.60 3.42 9.41
C ASN A 457 -2.68 3.64 10.95
N PHE A 458 -3.85 3.42 11.57
CA PHE A 458 -4.09 3.50 13.01
C PHE A 458 -4.17 2.13 13.70
N LEU A 459 -3.97 1.04 12.97
CA LEU A 459 -3.91 -0.31 13.54
C LEU A 459 -2.53 -0.56 14.12
N GLU A 460 -2.49 -1.11 15.34
CA GLU A 460 -1.27 -1.54 16.01
C GLU A 460 -1.26 -3.06 16.15
N PHE A 461 -0.18 -3.67 15.66
CA PHE A 461 0.10 -5.08 15.75
C PHE A 461 1.22 -5.33 16.75
N ASP A 462 0.99 -6.27 17.65
CA ASP A 462 2.03 -6.90 18.46
C ASP A 462 2.64 -8.06 17.67
N THR A 463 3.97 -8.14 17.64
CA THR A 463 4.75 -9.02 16.77
C THR A 463 5.97 -9.59 17.47
N GLU A 464 6.54 -10.63 16.87
CA GLU A 464 7.77 -11.29 17.32
C GLU A 464 8.93 -10.95 16.37
N PRO A 465 9.65 -9.84 16.56
CA PRO A 465 10.59 -9.29 15.57
C PRO A 465 11.76 -10.22 15.23
N ASP A 466 12.29 -10.97 16.19
CA ASP A 466 13.46 -11.87 15.99
C ASP A 466 13.09 -13.26 15.43
N THR A 467 11.81 -13.53 15.20
CA THR A 467 11.34 -14.82 14.67
C THR A 467 10.91 -14.64 13.22
N PRO A 468 11.25 -15.55 12.28
CA PRO A 468 10.71 -15.52 10.93
C PRO A 468 9.17 -15.49 10.94
N ILE A 469 8.58 -14.74 10.01
CA ILE A 469 7.12 -14.64 9.92
C ILE A 469 6.56 -15.99 9.47
N THR A 470 5.66 -16.54 10.29
CA THR A 470 4.76 -17.62 9.90
C THR A 470 3.45 -16.98 9.41
N PRO A 471 3.05 -17.22 8.15
CA PRO A 471 1.83 -16.65 7.59
C PRO A 471 0.62 -16.87 8.49
N GLY A 472 -0.15 -15.80 8.71
CA GLY A 472 -1.36 -15.79 9.52
C GLY A 472 -1.17 -15.98 11.03
N ARG A 473 0.05 -16.10 11.55
CA ARG A 473 0.30 -16.47 12.96
C ARG A 473 1.26 -15.57 13.73
N SER A 474 2.18 -14.87 13.07
CA SER A 474 3.24 -14.09 13.75
C SER A 474 2.85 -12.67 14.19
N TRP A 475 1.55 -12.38 14.31
CA TRP A 475 1.06 -11.07 14.70
C TRP A 475 -0.27 -11.16 15.44
N LYS A 476 -0.56 -10.16 16.28
CA LYS A 476 -1.85 -9.94 16.90
C LYS A 476 -2.26 -8.48 16.74
N LEU A 477 -3.46 -8.22 16.22
CA LEU A 477 -4.04 -6.88 16.25
C LEU A 477 -4.41 -6.56 17.71
N VAL A 478 -3.77 -5.53 18.29
CA VAL A 478 -3.93 -5.20 19.72
C VAL A 478 -4.64 -3.87 19.94
N ARG A 479 -4.50 -2.91 19.01
CA ARG A 479 -5.19 -1.61 19.11
C ARG A 479 -5.65 -1.10 17.76
N ASN A 480 -6.74 -0.34 17.80
CA ASN A 480 -7.18 0.54 16.72
C ASN A 480 -7.31 1.97 17.24
N TRP A 481 -6.35 2.81 16.86
CA TRP A 481 -6.21 4.18 17.33
C TRP A 481 -7.20 5.17 16.68
N VAL A 482 -8.08 4.72 15.78
CA VAL A 482 -9.26 5.53 15.38
C VAL A 482 -10.24 5.67 16.56
N ALA A 483 -10.17 4.78 17.56
CA ALA A 483 -11.02 4.86 18.73
C ALA A 483 -10.77 6.13 19.55
N GLY A 484 -11.85 6.85 19.86
CA GLY A 484 -11.80 8.10 20.61
C GLY A 484 -10.98 9.20 19.94
N LEU A 485 -10.82 9.13 18.61
CA LEU A 485 -10.02 10.11 17.87
C LEU A 485 -10.56 11.53 18.12
N PRO A 486 -9.75 12.45 18.67
CA PRO A 486 -10.18 13.81 18.93
C PRO A 486 -10.70 14.51 17.67
N ALA A 487 -11.72 15.37 17.80
CA ALA A 487 -12.32 16.07 16.67
C ALA A 487 -11.30 16.90 15.86
N SER A 488 -10.23 17.38 16.49
CA SER A 488 -9.12 18.09 15.82
C SER A 488 -8.31 17.22 14.87
N LEU A 489 -8.48 15.90 14.90
CA LEU A 489 -7.82 14.93 14.03
C LEU A 489 -8.80 14.23 13.07
N ALA A 490 -10.10 14.48 13.21
CA ALA A 490 -11.13 13.85 12.41
C ALA A 490 -11.24 14.55 11.04
N ASP A 491 -10.54 14.02 10.04
CA ASP A 491 -10.59 14.49 8.65
C ASP A 491 -10.81 13.34 7.65
N THR A 492 -10.66 13.63 6.36
CA THR A 492 -10.84 12.63 5.28
C THR A 492 -9.82 11.49 5.30
N HIS A 493 -8.82 11.51 6.18
CA HIS A 493 -7.79 10.48 6.38
C HIS A 493 -7.90 9.77 7.75
N ALA A 494 -8.93 10.06 8.54
CA ALA A 494 -9.15 9.47 9.86
C ALA A 494 -9.75 8.04 9.79
N PHE A 495 -9.09 7.12 9.07
CA PHE A 495 -9.53 5.74 8.89
C PHE A 495 -8.36 4.80 8.53
N ASN A 496 -8.61 3.49 8.57
CA ASN A 496 -7.59 2.45 8.33
C ASN A 496 -7.48 2.02 6.86
N ALA A 497 -7.24 2.98 5.97
CA ALA A 497 -6.77 2.75 4.61
C ALA A 497 -6.14 4.03 4.03
N ALA A 498 -5.63 3.93 2.80
CA ALA A 498 -4.94 4.97 2.06
C ALA A 498 -3.89 5.67 2.94
N PHE A 499 -3.88 7.01 2.94
CA PHE A 499 -2.89 7.84 3.66
C PHE A 499 -3.18 8.06 5.15
N GLY A 500 -4.19 7.40 5.73
CA GLY A 500 -4.53 7.59 7.15
C GLY A 500 -3.44 7.14 8.13
N GLY A 501 -3.45 7.62 9.36
CA GLY A 501 -2.64 7.08 10.45
C GLY A 501 -1.22 7.62 10.59
N PHE A 502 -0.33 6.81 11.16
CA PHE A 502 0.98 7.27 11.65
C PHE A 502 2.08 7.23 10.59
N GLN A 503 2.85 8.32 10.52
CA GLN A 503 4.04 8.47 9.66
C GLN A 503 5.33 8.03 10.39
N ALA A 504 5.36 8.16 11.71
CA ALA A 504 6.47 7.74 12.58
C ALA A 504 5.95 7.49 14.00
N VAL A 505 6.51 6.50 14.69
CA VAL A 505 6.21 6.20 16.10
C VAL A 505 7.50 5.97 16.88
N LYS A 506 7.55 6.46 18.12
CA LYS A 506 8.69 6.29 19.03
C LYS A 506 8.23 6.19 20.48
N THR A 507 8.65 5.14 21.18
CA THR A 507 8.69 5.12 22.65
C THR A 507 9.96 5.79 23.16
N PHE A 508 9.82 6.86 23.94
CA PHE A 508 10.93 7.65 24.48
C PHE A 508 11.48 7.08 25.78
N SER A 509 12.57 7.65 26.27
CA SER A 509 13.25 7.22 27.51
C SER A 509 12.38 7.37 28.76
N ASN A 510 11.33 8.20 28.72
CA ASN A 510 10.33 8.30 29.79
C ASN A 510 9.30 7.16 29.79
N GLY A 511 9.43 6.19 28.88
CA GLY A 511 8.52 5.04 28.76
C GLY A 511 7.22 5.33 28.00
N ARG A 512 6.99 6.57 27.53
CA ARG A 512 5.78 6.96 26.80
C ARG A 512 6.00 6.91 25.30
N THR A 513 4.93 6.65 24.56
CA THR A 513 4.97 6.50 23.10
C THR A 513 4.29 7.68 22.43
N TYR A 514 4.95 8.21 21.40
CA TYR A 514 4.40 9.28 20.58
C TYR A 514 4.44 8.91 19.10
N GLY A 515 3.44 9.38 18.37
CA GLY A 515 3.33 9.26 16.93
C GLY A 515 3.22 10.61 16.25
N ILE A 516 3.67 10.70 15.00
CA ILE A 516 3.34 11.82 14.11
C ILE A 516 2.33 11.34 13.08
N LEU A 517 1.26 12.10 12.89
CA LEU A 517 0.27 11.91 11.84
C LEU A 517 -0.03 13.23 11.12
N ARG A 518 -0.84 13.17 10.06
CA ARG A 518 -1.41 14.36 9.40
C ARG A 518 -2.90 14.45 9.62
N ALA A 519 -3.38 15.65 9.97
CA ALA A 519 -4.79 15.98 10.05
C ALA A 519 -5.02 17.43 9.58
N HIS A 520 -6.07 17.64 8.79
CA HIS A 520 -6.44 18.95 8.22
C HIS A 520 -5.26 19.68 7.55
N GLY A 521 -4.42 18.93 6.85
CA GLY A 521 -3.23 19.46 6.15
C GLY A 521 -2.07 19.88 7.06
N ARG A 522 -2.12 19.56 8.36
CA ARG A 522 -1.05 19.85 9.34
C ARG A 522 -0.48 18.57 9.93
N GLN A 523 0.78 18.60 10.32
CA GLN A 523 1.38 17.53 11.12
C GLN A 523 0.96 17.69 12.58
N VAL A 524 0.66 16.59 13.24
CA VAL A 524 0.28 16.55 14.65
C VAL A 524 1.09 15.47 15.35
N LEU A 525 1.71 15.86 16.46
CA LEU A 525 2.27 14.95 17.44
C LEU A 525 1.17 14.51 18.41
N VAL A 526 1.06 13.21 18.58
CA VAL A 526 0.11 12.58 19.50
C VAL A 526 0.83 11.62 20.42
N GLU A 527 0.30 11.43 21.62
CA GLU A 527 0.68 10.33 22.51
C GLU A 527 -0.22 9.12 22.26
N LEU A 528 0.39 7.93 22.30
CA LEU A 528 -0.28 6.62 22.30
C LEU A 528 -0.18 6.01 23.71
N PRO A 529 -1.09 6.36 24.64
CA PRO A 529 -1.00 5.95 26.04
C PRO A 529 -1.23 4.44 26.21
N ALA A 530 -0.75 3.86 27.31
CA ALA A 530 -0.96 2.44 27.60
C ALA A 530 -2.45 2.06 27.78
N SER A 531 -3.31 3.02 28.10
CA SER A 531 -4.76 2.84 28.25
C SER A 531 -5.50 4.08 27.77
N GLY A 532 -6.70 3.90 27.22
CA GLY A 532 -7.53 4.99 26.71
C GLY A 532 -7.15 5.45 25.29
N PRO A 533 -7.84 6.47 24.77
CA PRO A 533 -7.66 6.95 23.40
C PRO A 533 -6.34 7.72 23.26
N LEU A 534 -5.92 7.95 22.01
CA LEU A 534 -4.76 8.80 21.75
C LEU A 534 -5.01 10.24 22.23
N ARG A 535 -3.93 10.93 22.63
CA ARG A 535 -3.98 12.32 23.10
C ARG A 535 -3.21 13.24 22.17
N VAL A 536 -3.79 14.37 21.79
CA VAL A 536 -3.07 15.41 21.05
C VAL A 536 -2.06 16.09 21.96
N VAL A 537 -0.81 16.14 21.51
CA VAL A 537 0.29 16.81 22.23
C VAL A 537 0.60 18.14 21.59
N LYS A 538 0.81 18.17 20.27
CA LYS A 538 1.22 19.37 19.56
C LYS A 538 0.81 19.35 18.09
N THR A 539 0.11 20.39 17.64
CA THR A 539 -0.09 20.65 16.21
C THR A 539 1.07 21.51 15.70
N PHE A 540 1.82 21.01 14.72
CA PHE A 540 2.95 21.75 14.17
C PHE A 540 2.48 22.93 13.29
N GLY A 541 3.30 23.98 13.24
CA GLY A 541 3.19 25.09 12.28
C GLY A 541 3.21 24.61 10.84
N GLN A 542 2.74 25.45 9.90
CA GLN A 542 3.11 25.24 8.50
C GLN A 542 4.63 25.39 8.35
N PRO A 543 5.28 24.63 7.47
CA PRO A 543 6.70 24.81 7.19
C PRO A 543 6.98 26.25 6.75
N LEU A 544 8.14 26.78 7.15
CA LEU A 544 8.63 28.06 6.63
C LEU A 544 8.82 27.97 5.11
N PRO A 545 8.80 29.10 4.37
CA PRO A 545 9.13 29.09 2.95
C PRO A 545 10.47 28.38 2.68
N GLY A 546 10.46 27.44 1.74
CA GLY A 546 11.63 26.61 1.41
C GLY A 546 11.96 25.50 2.42
N ALA A 547 11.25 25.41 3.55
CA ALA A 547 11.40 24.34 4.52
C ALA A 547 10.53 23.13 4.16
N THR A 548 11.04 21.92 4.40
CA THR A 548 10.22 20.70 4.37
C THR A 548 9.42 20.57 5.67
N PRO A 549 8.32 19.80 5.70
CA PRO A 549 7.71 19.40 6.96
C PRO A 549 8.70 18.62 7.84
N MET A 550 8.47 18.66 9.16
CA MET A 550 9.35 18.01 10.13
C MET A 550 9.13 16.50 10.17
N VAL A 551 10.18 15.74 10.42
CA VAL A 551 10.12 14.29 10.63
C VAL A 551 10.81 13.91 11.94
N MET A 552 10.29 12.89 12.62
CA MET A 552 10.88 12.37 13.86
C MET A 552 11.91 11.27 13.54
N TYR A 553 13.05 11.35 14.20
CA TYR A 553 14.16 10.43 14.03
C TYR A 553 14.27 9.46 15.21
N GLU A 554 15.15 8.47 15.06
CA GLU A 554 15.32 7.33 15.95
C GLU A 554 15.81 7.76 17.34
N ASN A 555 16.55 8.87 17.41
CA ASN A 555 16.96 9.49 18.68
C ASN A 555 15.89 10.40 19.30
N GLY A 556 14.75 10.61 18.64
CA GLY A 556 13.67 11.48 19.10
C GLY A 556 13.75 12.93 18.61
N ASP A 557 14.82 13.31 17.91
CA ASP A 557 14.95 14.66 17.33
C ASP A 557 13.92 14.88 16.22
N LEU A 558 13.53 16.14 16.03
CA LEU A 558 12.83 16.57 14.83
C LEU A 558 13.84 17.10 13.81
N GLY A 559 13.67 16.78 12.53
CA GLY A 559 14.51 17.33 11.47
C GLY A 559 13.71 17.71 10.24
N TYR A 560 14.29 18.60 9.43
CA TYR A 560 13.70 19.11 8.19
C TYR A 560 14.81 19.64 7.28
N GLY A 561 14.51 19.81 5.99
CA GLY A 561 15.39 20.49 5.03
C GLY A 561 14.99 21.96 4.87
N GLN A 562 15.95 22.84 4.63
CA GLN A 562 15.72 24.25 4.27
C GLN A 562 16.45 24.55 2.96
N THR A 563 15.68 24.80 1.90
CA THR A 563 16.20 25.15 0.58
C THR A 563 16.16 26.66 0.39
N GLY A 564 17.32 27.26 0.11
CA GLY A 564 17.46 28.66 -0.30
C GLY A 564 17.72 28.77 -1.81
N SER A 565 18.21 29.93 -2.26
CA SER A 565 18.53 30.17 -3.67
C SER A 565 19.80 29.44 -4.15
N GLN A 566 20.75 29.19 -3.26
CA GLN A 566 22.07 28.61 -3.60
C GLN A 566 22.42 27.34 -2.82
N THR A 567 21.75 27.06 -1.71
CA THR A 567 22.08 25.91 -0.84
C THR A 567 20.83 25.20 -0.32
N GLN A 568 20.97 23.92 0.01
CA GLN A 568 20.03 23.17 0.84
C GLN A 568 20.70 22.78 2.15
N ARG A 569 20.05 23.10 3.27
CA ARG A 569 20.52 22.82 4.62
C ARG A 569 19.70 21.71 5.26
N ALA A 570 20.36 20.75 5.87
CA ALA A 570 19.69 19.77 6.74
C ALA A 570 19.67 20.32 8.17
N MET A 571 18.47 20.51 8.72
CA MET A 571 18.24 21.11 10.03
C MET A 571 17.81 20.06 11.06
N ARG A 572 18.18 20.27 12.32
CA ARG A 572 17.86 19.39 13.45
C ARG A 572 17.42 20.19 14.66
N LEU A 573 16.32 19.80 15.29
CA LEU A 573 15.88 20.26 16.60
C LEU A 573 16.11 19.12 17.59
N PRO A 574 17.19 19.17 18.39
CA PRO A 574 17.47 18.14 19.37
C PRO A 574 16.34 17.98 20.39
N LEU A 575 16.00 16.74 20.75
CA LEU A 575 15.17 16.48 21.92
C LEU A 575 15.98 16.83 23.18
N THR A 576 15.49 17.78 23.97
CA THR A 576 16.17 18.25 25.19
C THR A 576 15.62 17.62 26.46
N GLY A 577 14.42 17.03 26.41
CA GLY A 577 13.81 16.35 27.54
C GLY A 577 12.31 16.22 27.38
N HIS A 578 11.62 16.15 28.51
CA HIS A 578 10.17 16.13 28.60
C HIS A 578 9.71 17.18 29.62
N ASP A 579 8.53 17.77 29.41
CA ASP A 579 7.93 18.70 30.35
C ASP A 579 7.28 17.99 31.55
N ALA A 580 6.63 18.74 32.43
CA ALA A 580 5.94 18.21 33.61
C ALA A 580 4.74 17.29 33.27
N ASN A 581 4.15 17.46 32.08
CA ASN A 581 3.11 16.56 31.57
C ASN A 581 3.71 15.32 30.90
N GLY A 582 5.05 15.23 30.87
CA GLY A 582 5.84 14.19 30.21
C GLY A 582 5.91 14.35 28.68
N ASP A 583 5.49 15.49 28.12
CA ASP A 583 5.50 15.73 26.67
C ASP A 583 6.89 16.11 26.16
N PRO A 584 7.31 15.63 24.98
CA PRO A 584 8.66 15.86 24.48
C PRO A 584 8.91 17.34 24.20
N VAL A 585 10.06 17.82 24.66
CA VAL A 585 10.54 19.18 24.47
C VAL A 585 11.76 19.13 23.57
N TRP A 586 11.76 19.96 22.54
CA TRP A 586 12.88 20.14 21.63
C TRP A 586 13.54 21.50 21.84
N ALA A 587 14.79 21.62 21.42
CA ALA A 587 15.48 22.91 21.37
C ALA A 587 14.67 23.94 20.56
N HIS A 588 14.76 25.21 20.95
CA HIS A 588 14.12 26.30 20.20
C HIS A 588 14.85 26.62 18.90
N GLU A 589 16.18 26.60 18.94
CA GLU A 589 17.03 26.90 17.79
C GLU A 589 17.47 25.61 17.08
N PRO A 590 17.27 25.51 15.75
CA PRO A 590 17.71 24.35 14.99
C PRO A 590 19.23 24.38 14.74
N VAL A 591 19.86 23.21 14.86
CA VAL A 591 21.25 22.98 14.46
C VAL A 591 21.30 22.68 12.96
N VAL A 592 22.21 23.34 12.25
CA VAL A 592 22.56 22.98 10.87
C VAL A 592 23.47 21.76 10.90
N LEU A 593 23.00 20.63 10.37
CA LEU A 593 23.82 19.42 10.27
C LEU A 593 24.81 19.48 9.12
N ALA A 594 24.38 20.00 7.96
CA ALA A 594 25.21 20.24 6.78
C ALA A 594 24.51 21.22 5.83
N SER A 595 25.25 21.86 4.93
CA SER A 595 24.74 22.82 3.95
C SER A 595 25.35 22.59 2.57
N VAL A 596 24.64 21.97 1.65
CA VAL A 596 25.17 21.59 0.33
C VAL A 596 24.81 22.60 -0.77
N PRO A 597 25.66 22.81 -1.78
CA PRO A 597 25.39 23.72 -2.88
C PRO A 597 24.37 23.14 -3.88
N LEU A 598 23.50 24.00 -4.41
CA LEU A 598 22.55 23.66 -5.48
C LEU A 598 23.24 23.81 -6.84
N GLN A 599 23.69 22.69 -7.41
CA GLN A 599 24.27 22.66 -8.75
C GLN A 599 23.43 21.74 -9.68
N PRO A 600 23.49 21.94 -11.00
CA PRO A 600 22.89 21.00 -11.95
C PRO A 600 23.39 19.57 -11.69
N GLY A 601 22.47 18.61 -11.67
CA GLY A 601 22.81 17.20 -11.47
C GLY A 601 23.06 16.77 -10.02
N THR A 602 22.89 17.65 -9.02
CA THR A 602 23.16 17.31 -7.60
C THR A 602 21.92 16.83 -6.84
N PRO A 603 22.08 15.93 -5.85
CA PRO A 603 20.99 15.18 -5.20
C PRO A 603 20.34 15.94 -4.03
N TYR A 604 19.79 17.12 -4.29
CA TYR A 604 19.02 17.87 -3.28
C TYR A 604 17.50 17.67 -3.46
N TYR A 605 16.74 17.84 -2.38
CA TYR A 605 15.27 17.73 -2.44
C TYR A 605 14.63 18.86 -3.25
N ARG A 606 13.84 18.53 -4.28
CA ARG A 606 13.21 19.48 -5.22
C ARG A 606 11.70 19.62 -5.08
N GLY A 607 11.13 19.30 -3.91
CA GLY A 607 9.67 19.38 -3.71
C GLY A 607 8.90 18.18 -4.30
N ALA A 608 9.60 17.11 -4.68
CA ALA A 608 8.95 15.89 -5.16
C ALA A 608 8.14 15.19 -4.06
N PHE A 609 7.18 14.38 -4.49
CA PHE A 609 6.47 13.47 -3.60
C PHE A 609 7.47 12.47 -2.99
N SER A 610 7.42 12.32 -1.65
CA SER A 610 8.34 11.46 -0.88
C SER A 610 7.65 10.24 -0.27
N GLY A 611 6.42 9.94 -0.68
CA GLY A 611 5.63 8.85 -0.12
C GLY A 611 4.81 9.26 1.10
N GLY A 612 4.61 8.33 2.05
CA GLY A 612 3.75 8.52 3.22
C GLY A 612 4.35 9.40 4.32
N MET A 613 5.62 9.80 4.19
CA MET A 613 6.34 10.68 5.12
C MET A 613 7.08 11.79 4.35
N PRO A 614 7.28 12.99 4.95
CA PRO A 614 8.14 14.02 4.36
C PRO A 614 9.60 13.55 4.14
N PRO A 615 10.40 14.27 3.32
CA PRO A 615 11.78 13.87 3.05
C PRO A 615 12.64 13.86 4.33
N ARG A 616 13.54 12.88 4.41
CA ARG A 616 14.49 12.68 5.53
C ARG A 616 15.90 13.08 5.11
N PHE A 617 16.69 13.49 6.11
CA PHE A 617 18.12 13.79 6.04
C PHE A 617 18.84 13.04 7.18
N PRO A 618 18.95 11.69 7.09
CA PRO A 618 19.50 10.88 8.16
C PRO A 618 21.01 11.07 8.33
N LEU A 619 21.52 10.73 9.51
CA LEU A 619 22.92 10.78 9.88
C LEU A 619 23.46 9.34 10.00
N THR A 620 24.57 9.03 9.35
CA THR A 620 25.29 7.75 9.58
C THR A 620 26.00 7.78 10.93
N SER A 621 26.43 6.62 11.43
CA SER A 621 27.18 6.55 12.70
C SER A 621 28.50 7.31 12.68
N SER A 622 29.09 7.50 11.50
CA SER A 622 30.32 8.27 11.28
C SER A 622 30.08 9.77 11.07
N GLY A 623 28.82 10.22 11.06
CA GLY A 623 28.47 11.63 10.93
C GLY A 623 28.28 12.13 9.49
N LYS A 624 28.00 11.27 8.51
CA LYS A 624 27.59 11.69 7.16
C LYS A 624 26.11 12.06 7.14
N VAL A 625 25.80 13.26 6.66
CA VAL A 625 24.44 13.76 6.48
C VAL A 625 23.99 13.45 5.07
N ILE A 626 22.90 12.67 4.94
CA ILE A 626 22.43 12.17 3.66
C ILE A 626 21.37 13.09 3.06
N PHE A 627 21.48 13.34 1.76
CA PHE A 627 20.52 14.08 0.94
C PHE A 627 20.02 13.17 -0.19
N PHE A 628 18.74 13.33 -0.54
CA PHE A 628 18.09 12.49 -1.53
C PHE A 628 17.14 13.32 -2.40
N ASP A 629 17.22 13.11 -3.71
CA ASP A 629 16.33 13.68 -4.72
C ASP A 629 15.41 12.59 -5.30
N GLN A 630 14.15 12.59 -4.85
CA GLN A 630 13.12 11.65 -5.31
C GLN A 630 12.58 11.97 -6.71
N SER A 631 12.98 13.09 -7.30
CA SER A 631 12.31 13.68 -8.45
C SER A 631 12.57 12.87 -9.71
N VAL A 632 11.51 12.66 -10.50
CA VAL A 632 11.62 12.06 -11.84
C VAL A 632 11.76 13.12 -12.94
N MET A 633 11.86 14.40 -12.56
CA MET A 633 12.03 15.53 -13.45
C MET A 633 12.99 16.55 -12.83
N GLY A 634 13.71 17.28 -13.67
CA GLY A 634 14.56 18.39 -13.25
C GLY A 634 15.95 17.98 -12.72
N ASN A 635 16.27 16.69 -12.73
CA ASN A 635 17.59 16.17 -12.41
C ASN A 635 17.88 14.94 -13.27
N GLU A 636 18.99 14.98 -14.00
CA GLU A 636 19.52 13.88 -14.81
C GLU A 636 20.96 13.51 -14.40
N GLY A 637 21.35 13.93 -13.19
CA GLY A 637 22.66 13.64 -12.59
C GLY A 637 22.57 12.55 -11.53
N PHE A 638 22.83 12.90 -10.28
CA PHE A 638 22.80 11.97 -9.14
C PHE A 638 21.59 12.23 -8.25
N HIS A 639 21.06 11.16 -7.64
CA HIS A 639 19.88 11.21 -6.79
C HIS A 639 20.16 10.99 -5.31
N LEU A 640 21.32 10.45 -4.93
CA LEU A 640 21.74 10.29 -3.54
C LEU A 640 23.07 11.01 -3.30
N GLY A 641 23.24 11.67 -2.16
CA GLY A 641 24.53 12.28 -1.81
C GLY A 641 24.73 12.44 -0.32
N ALA A 642 25.95 12.74 0.08
CA ALA A 642 26.24 13.09 1.46
C ALA A 642 27.21 14.26 1.59
N ALA A 643 27.16 14.88 2.75
CA ALA A 643 28.14 15.82 3.25
C ALA A 643 28.58 15.39 4.66
N ASP A 644 29.77 15.80 5.07
CA ASP A 644 30.18 15.69 6.47
C ASP A 644 29.30 16.56 7.38
N ARG A 645 29.17 16.15 8.64
CA ARG A 645 28.56 17.00 9.66
C ARG A 645 29.34 18.32 9.78
N GLY A 646 28.64 19.44 9.65
CA GLY A 646 29.20 20.78 9.56
C GLY A 646 29.75 21.13 8.17
N GLY A 647 29.75 20.19 7.23
CA GLY A 647 30.29 20.36 5.89
C GLY A 647 29.42 21.26 5.01
N THR A 648 30.10 21.91 4.05
CA THR A 648 29.47 22.83 3.09
C THR A 648 29.58 22.38 1.63
N SER A 649 30.07 21.16 1.42
CA SER A 649 30.37 20.58 0.10
C SER A 649 29.87 19.15 0.04
N TRP A 650 29.63 18.67 -1.19
CA TRP A 650 29.33 17.26 -1.43
C TRP A 650 30.58 16.42 -1.17
N LEU A 651 30.50 15.47 -0.23
CA LEU A 651 31.52 14.45 0.00
C LEU A 651 31.43 13.35 -1.06
N TRP A 652 30.22 12.97 -1.43
CA TRP A 652 29.99 12.05 -2.54
C TRP A 652 28.59 12.24 -3.10
N GLN A 653 28.43 11.83 -4.37
CA GLN A 653 27.16 11.77 -5.08
C GLN A 653 27.07 10.42 -5.76
N ALA A 654 25.90 9.80 -5.69
CA ALA A 654 25.65 8.41 -6.09
C ALA A 654 24.23 8.26 -6.63
N SER A 655 23.90 7.05 -7.07
CA SER A 655 22.63 6.73 -7.75
C SER A 655 22.40 7.64 -8.98
N PRO A 656 23.19 7.46 -10.05
CA PRO A 656 23.05 8.25 -11.25
C PRO A 656 21.71 8.00 -11.93
N SER A 657 21.20 9.00 -12.65
CA SER A 657 20.04 8.84 -13.51
C SER A 657 20.34 7.79 -14.59
N GLY A 658 19.41 6.86 -14.80
CA GLY A 658 19.63 5.71 -15.67
C GLY A 658 18.46 4.75 -15.65
N LEU A 659 18.50 3.73 -16.52
CA LEU A 659 17.52 2.63 -16.44
C LEU A 659 17.67 1.91 -15.10
N LEU A 660 16.57 1.38 -14.57
CA LEU A 660 16.60 0.54 -13.38
C LEU A 660 17.35 -0.77 -13.67
N ASP A 661 18.65 -0.77 -13.41
CA ASP A 661 19.64 -1.75 -13.89
C ASP A 661 20.03 -2.82 -12.86
N GLY A 662 19.42 -2.77 -11.67
CA GLY A 662 19.84 -3.62 -10.54
C GLY A 662 21.12 -3.15 -9.85
N LYS A 663 21.70 -2.03 -10.29
CA LYS A 663 22.98 -1.46 -9.82
C LYS A 663 22.81 -0.05 -9.22
N GLY A 664 21.59 0.25 -8.75
CA GLY A 664 21.30 1.48 -8.00
C GLY A 664 21.12 2.73 -8.86
N SER A 665 20.90 2.60 -10.17
CA SER A 665 20.53 3.72 -11.04
C SER A 665 19.08 4.18 -10.80
N PHE A 666 18.80 5.46 -11.05
CA PHE A 666 17.50 6.08 -10.80
C PHE A 666 16.79 6.47 -12.10
N GLN A 667 15.63 5.88 -12.40
CA GLN A 667 14.94 6.13 -13.67
C GLN A 667 14.07 7.39 -13.61
N THR A 668 14.26 8.29 -14.59
CA THR A 668 13.62 9.61 -14.71
C THR A 668 12.71 9.69 -15.94
N ARG A 669 11.93 10.77 -16.04
CA ARG A 669 11.06 11.03 -17.20
C ARG A 669 11.80 11.39 -18.48
N ALA A 670 13.07 11.76 -18.40
CA ALA A 670 13.88 11.94 -19.62
C ALA A 670 14.08 10.62 -20.35
N LEU A 671 14.27 9.51 -19.61
CA LEU A 671 14.42 8.17 -20.15
C LEU A 671 13.08 7.46 -20.35
N ASP A 672 12.11 7.73 -19.49
CA ASP A 672 10.83 7.05 -19.45
C ASP A 672 9.68 8.00 -19.08
N ARG A 673 8.96 8.45 -20.11
CA ARG A 673 7.83 9.39 -19.96
C ARG A 673 6.63 8.81 -19.19
N SER A 674 6.58 7.49 -18.97
CA SER A 674 5.48 6.86 -18.26
C SER A 674 5.58 6.93 -16.74
N VAL A 675 6.79 7.13 -16.18
CA VAL A 675 6.97 7.22 -14.72
C VAL A 675 6.26 8.45 -14.17
N HIS A 676 5.30 8.24 -13.28
CA HIS A 676 4.60 9.30 -12.58
C HIS A 676 5.37 9.79 -11.35
N TYR A 677 5.88 8.86 -10.55
CA TYR A 677 6.59 9.14 -9.30
C TYR A 677 7.80 8.20 -9.14
N GLY A 678 8.87 8.69 -8.49
CA GLY A 678 10.17 8.00 -8.42
C GLY A 678 10.51 7.49 -7.03
N GLY A 679 11.33 8.24 -6.30
CA GLY A 679 11.81 7.90 -4.97
C GLY A 679 10.78 8.14 -3.86
N ASN A 680 11.01 7.57 -2.67
CA ASN A 680 10.28 7.89 -1.45
C ASN A 680 11.17 8.56 -0.38
N VAL A 681 11.51 7.90 0.72
CA VAL A 681 12.39 8.42 1.77
C VAL A 681 13.68 7.61 1.87
N VAL A 682 14.73 8.26 2.36
CA VAL A 682 16.02 7.64 2.68
C VAL A 682 16.17 7.44 4.18
N TRP A 683 16.70 6.29 4.58
CA TRP A 683 17.03 5.92 5.94
C TRP A 683 18.52 5.63 6.07
N ALA A 684 19.07 5.83 7.27
CA ALA A 684 20.41 5.35 7.59
C ALA A 684 20.42 4.62 8.93
N HIS A 685 21.19 3.54 9.01
CA HIS A 685 21.51 2.85 10.26
C HIS A 685 22.98 2.41 10.25
N GLY A 686 23.77 2.92 11.19
CA GLY A 686 25.22 2.70 11.16
C GLY A 686 25.82 3.25 9.86
N ARG A 687 26.47 2.38 9.09
CA ARG A 687 27.02 2.68 7.75
C ARG A 687 26.05 2.45 6.59
N HIS A 688 24.86 1.92 6.86
CA HIS A 688 23.92 1.50 5.83
C HIS A 688 22.93 2.60 5.49
N ILE A 689 22.80 2.90 4.20
CA ILE A 689 21.88 3.90 3.67
C ILE A 689 20.91 3.20 2.72
N VAL A 690 19.61 3.28 3.00
CA VAL A 690 18.57 2.63 2.19
C VAL A 690 17.52 3.65 1.80
N PHE A 691 17.24 3.77 0.50
CA PHE A 691 16.08 4.52 0.01
C PHE A 691 15.19 3.61 -0.85
N GLY A 692 13.90 3.96 -0.94
CA GLY A 692 12.97 3.28 -1.85
C GLY A 692 12.73 4.05 -3.15
N TYR A 693 12.51 3.27 -4.21
CA TYR A 693 12.06 3.69 -5.52
C TYR A 693 10.78 2.92 -5.84
N HIS A 694 9.63 3.57 -5.66
CA HIS A 694 8.33 2.92 -5.93
C HIS A 694 8.02 2.91 -7.42
N GLY A 695 8.42 3.96 -8.16
CA GLY A 695 8.45 3.93 -9.63
C GLY A 695 7.08 3.69 -10.25
N GLU A 696 6.05 4.42 -9.84
CA GLU A 696 4.70 4.23 -10.37
C GLU A 696 4.65 4.59 -11.87
N GLY A 697 4.19 3.64 -12.69
CA GLY A 697 4.13 3.80 -14.14
C GLY A 697 5.47 3.57 -14.84
N ILE A 698 6.42 2.86 -14.24
CA ILE A 698 7.70 2.57 -14.88
C ILE A 698 7.55 1.62 -16.07
N TYR A 699 8.12 2.01 -17.21
CA TYR A 699 8.37 1.13 -18.35
C TYR A 699 9.68 0.36 -18.15
N ASP A 700 9.53 -0.95 -17.96
CA ASP A 700 10.62 -1.88 -17.83
C ASP A 700 11.05 -2.39 -19.21
N ARG A 701 12.26 -2.01 -19.64
CA ARG A 701 12.80 -2.41 -20.95
C ARG A 701 13.11 -3.90 -21.06
N GLN A 702 13.27 -4.61 -19.94
CA GLN A 702 13.54 -6.06 -19.98
C GLN A 702 12.27 -6.83 -20.32
N THR A 703 11.10 -6.30 -19.94
CA THR A 703 9.81 -6.99 -20.05
C THR A 703 8.82 -6.29 -20.99
N GLU A 704 9.16 -5.08 -21.45
CA GLU A 704 8.34 -4.19 -22.27
C GLU A 704 6.96 -3.89 -21.64
N ARG A 705 6.91 -3.87 -20.30
CA ARG A 705 5.69 -3.65 -19.52
C ARG A 705 5.77 -2.37 -18.72
N VAL A 706 4.61 -1.76 -18.51
CA VAL A 706 4.44 -0.64 -17.58
C VAL A 706 3.87 -1.17 -16.27
N GLY A 707 4.45 -0.75 -15.14
CA GLY A 707 4.03 -1.20 -13.83
C GLY A 707 4.60 -0.32 -12.71
N GLN A 708 4.89 -0.94 -11.57
CA GLN A 708 5.51 -0.31 -10.42
C GLN A 708 6.81 -1.03 -10.10
N ALA A 709 7.86 -0.28 -9.75
CA ALA A 709 9.17 -0.84 -9.44
C ALA A 709 9.22 -1.47 -8.05
N ASN A 710 8.73 -0.75 -7.02
CA ASN A 710 8.78 -1.15 -5.61
C ASN A 710 10.11 -1.78 -5.19
N GLN A 711 11.20 -1.06 -5.46
CA GLN A 711 12.55 -1.51 -5.15
C GLN A 711 13.23 -0.61 -4.12
N PHE A 712 14.24 -1.16 -3.44
CA PHE A 712 15.04 -0.48 -2.45
C PHE A 712 16.51 -0.55 -2.84
N MET A 713 17.20 0.57 -2.71
CA MET A 713 18.59 0.74 -3.06
C MET A 713 19.39 0.90 -1.79
N HIS A 714 20.42 0.07 -1.65
CA HIS A 714 21.25 0.00 -0.45
C HIS A 714 22.67 0.46 -0.79
N PHE A 715 23.15 1.45 -0.06
CA PHE A 715 24.47 2.05 -0.20
C PHE A 715 25.22 2.01 1.13
N ASP A 716 26.53 1.99 1.02
CA ASP A 716 27.45 2.25 2.12
C ASP A 716 27.64 3.75 2.35
N GLU A 717 28.02 4.14 3.56
CA GLU A 717 28.34 5.53 3.91
C GLU A 717 29.47 6.15 3.08
N SER A 718 30.30 5.33 2.42
CA SER A 718 31.32 5.76 1.46
C SER A 718 30.76 6.22 0.11
N GLY A 719 29.45 6.06 -0.12
CA GLY A 719 28.78 6.31 -1.40
C GLY A 719 28.79 5.10 -2.34
N LEU A 720 29.44 3.99 -1.95
CA LEU A 720 29.50 2.78 -2.77
C LEU A 720 28.23 1.93 -2.64
N PHE A 721 27.78 1.38 -3.76
CA PHE A 721 26.56 0.60 -3.83
C PHE A 721 26.73 -0.79 -3.19
N LEU A 722 25.75 -1.24 -2.41
CA LEU A 722 25.75 -2.58 -1.79
C LEU A 722 24.72 -3.52 -2.42
N GLY A 723 23.58 -3.01 -2.91
CA GLY A 723 22.63 -3.85 -3.62
C GLY A 723 21.25 -3.26 -3.83
N GLN A 724 20.46 -3.96 -4.63
CA GLN A 724 19.08 -3.62 -4.97
C GLN A 724 18.18 -4.80 -4.59
N PHE A 725 17.03 -4.54 -3.98
CA PHE A 725 16.06 -5.58 -3.64
C PHE A 725 14.62 -5.07 -3.73
N GLY A 726 13.64 -5.94 -3.53
CA GLY A 726 12.22 -5.68 -3.84
C GLY A 726 11.82 -6.29 -5.18
N GLN A 727 10.51 -6.36 -5.43
CA GLN A 727 9.93 -7.11 -6.54
C GLN A 727 9.04 -6.20 -7.42
N PRO A 728 9.50 -5.85 -8.63
CA PRO A 728 8.70 -5.08 -9.59
C PRO A 728 7.48 -5.84 -10.08
N SER A 729 6.38 -5.13 -10.30
CA SER A 729 5.16 -5.70 -10.91
C SER A 729 5.26 -5.86 -12.42
N THR A 730 6.29 -5.30 -13.04
CA THR A 730 6.58 -5.45 -14.48
C THR A 730 7.10 -6.85 -14.83
N ARG A 731 7.68 -7.57 -13.87
CA ARG A 731 8.29 -8.87 -14.13
C ARG A 731 7.25 -9.96 -14.30
N PRO A 732 7.32 -10.80 -15.35
CA PRO A 732 6.40 -11.91 -15.53
C PRO A 732 6.54 -12.90 -14.38
N SER A 733 5.43 -13.28 -13.78
CA SER A 733 5.33 -14.33 -12.77
C SER A 733 4.09 -15.17 -13.05
N ALA A 734 4.20 -16.48 -12.84
CA ALA A 734 3.05 -17.39 -12.82
C ALA A 734 2.22 -17.21 -11.53
N ASP A 735 2.84 -16.64 -10.49
CA ASP A 735 2.21 -16.28 -9.22
C ASP A 735 1.89 -14.77 -9.22
N PRO A 736 0.61 -14.36 -9.20
CA PRO A 736 0.20 -12.95 -9.18
C PRO A 736 0.57 -12.21 -7.87
N THR A 737 1.14 -12.94 -6.91
CA THR A 737 1.48 -12.52 -5.54
C THR A 737 2.84 -13.08 -5.14
N GLN A 738 3.80 -12.99 -6.07
CA GLN A 738 5.18 -13.43 -5.86
C GLN A 738 5.76 -12.83 -4.57
N PRO A 739 6.55 -13.58 -3.79
CA PRO A 739 7.26 -13.08 -2.61
C PRO A 739 7.87 -11.69 -2.81
N GLY A 740 7.49 -10.76 -1.93
CA GLY A 740 7.99 -9.39 -1.95
C GLY A 740 7.32 -8.43 -2.92
N LEU A 741 6.39 -8.89 -3.77
CA LEU A 741 5.60 -8.02 -4.65
C LEU A 741 4.72 -7.08 -3.83
N SER A 742 4.90 -5.77 -3.97
CA SER A 742 4.03 -4.77 -3.37
C SER A 742 3.47 -3.86 -4.45
N GLY A 743 2.40 -3.14 -4.13
CA GLY A 743 2.00 -1.94 -4.85
C GLY A 743 2.32 -0.69 -4.04
N ASN A 744 2.73 0.40 -4.68
CA ASN A 744 2.99 1.71 -4.06
C ASN A 744 3.64 1.62 -2.65
N SER A 745 4.86 1.07 -2.57
CA SER A 745 5.61 0.98 -1.31
C SER A 745 6.16 2.36 -0.90
N LEU A 746 5.31 3.17 -0.25
CA LEU A 746 5.53 4.60 0.02
C LEU A 746 6.11 4.91 1.41
N SER A 747 6.04 3.99 2.36
CA SER A 747 6.42 4.21 3.77
C SER A 747 7.43 3.19 4.28
N PRO A 748 8.66 3.16 3.76
CA PRO A 748 9.70 2.30 4.32
C PRO A 748 10.13 2.79 5.71
N THR A 749 10.45 1.86 6.61
CA THR A 749 11.06 2.11 7.93
C THR A 749 12.20 1.12 8.15
N LEU A 750 13.41 1.61 8.40
CA LEU A 750 14.61 0.80 8.64
C LEU A 750 14.87 0.70 10.14
N VAL A 751 14.93 -0.52 10.67
CA VAL A 751 15.03 -0.75 12.12
C VAL A 751 16.01 -1.88 12.42
N ARG A 752 16.89 -1.67 13.40
CA ARG A 752 17.69 -2.74 13.98
C ARG A 752 16.99 -3.32 15.20
N HIS A 753 16.94 -4.65 15.26
CA HIS A 753 16.54 -5.38 16.47
C HIS A 753 17.48 -6.55 16.69
N GLY A 754 18.06 -6.65 17.89
CA GLY A 754 19.11 -7.61 18.19
C GLY A 754 20.28 -7.55 17.18
N LYS A 755 20.52 -8.69 16.51
CA LYS A 755 21.55 -8.86 15.48
C LYS A 755 21.07 -8.60 14.04
N HIS A 756 19.79 -8.29 13.87
CA HIS A 756 19.17 -8.18 12.56
C HIS A 756 18.86 -6.73 12.21
N LEU A 757 19.02 -6.41 10.92
CA LEU A 757 18.53 -5.18 10.31
C LEU A 757 17.31 -5.52 9.46
N TYR A 758 16.21 -4.78 9.68
CA TYR A 758 14.94 -5.01 9.01
C TYR A 758 14.49 -3.76 8.25
N LEU A 759 13.88 -3.97 7.09
CA LEU A 759 13.11 -2.95 6.38
C LEU A 759 11.64 -3.35 6.40
N TYR A 760 10.80 -2.47 6.94
CA TYR A 760 9.34 -2.58 6.91
C TYR A 760 8.78 -1.64 5.86
N HIS A 761 7.71 -2.01 5.16
CA HIS A 761 7.00 -1.08 4.28
C HIS A 761 5.54 -1.46 4.06
N ASN A 762 4.73 -0.48 3.68
CA ASN A 762 3.35 -0.69 3.26
C ASN A 762 3.27 -1.36 1.88
N GLU A 763 2.05 -1.72 1.52
CA GLU A 763 1.71 -2.16 0.17
C GLU A 763 0.24 -1.77 -0.14
N GLU A 764 -0.22 -1.92 -1.38
CA GLU A 764 -1.51 -1.42 -1.86
C GLU A 764 -2.61 -2.49 -2.03
N ALA A 765 -2.28 -3.70 -2.49
CA ALA A 765 -3.28 -4.77 -2.66
C ALA A 765 -2.69 -6.16 -2.96
N SER A 766 -1.37 -6.30 -3.12
CA SER A 766 -0.70 -7.52 -3.52
C SER A 766 -0.68 -8.58 -2.42
N HIS A 767 -0.38 -8.25 -1.17
CA HIS A 767 -0.31 -9.22 -0.06
C HIS A 767 -1.25 -8.90 1.09
N GLY A 768 -1.92 -7.75 1.10
CA GLY A 768 -2.81 -7.28 2.16
C GLY A 768 -2.14 -7.17 3.53
N GLY A 769 -0.90 -6.66 3.62
CA GLY A 769 -0.18 -6.59 4.91
C GLY A 769 1.08 -5.73 4.91
N VAL A 770 1.64 -5.43 6.09
CA VAL A 770 2.92 -4.73 6.24
C VAL A 770 4.06 -5.69 5.95
N HIS A 771 4.83 -5.42 4.88
CA HIS A 771 5.97 -6.25 4.48
C HIS A 771 7.14 -6.13 5.45
N ARG A 772 7.89 -7.22 5.62
CA ARG A 772 9.19 -7.22 6.30
C ARG A 772 10.27 -7.89 5.45
N TRP A 773 11.38 -7.19 5.28
CA TRP A 773 12.63 -7.71 4.74
C TRP A 773 13.68 -7.77 5.84
N ARG A 774 14.38 -8.90 5.97
CA ARG A 774 15.57 -9.06 6.80
C ARG A 774 16.82 -8.92 5.93
N ILE A 775 17.77 -8.10 6.38
CA ILE A 775 19.04 -7.85 5.67
C ILE A 775 20.13 -8.66 6.40
N ASP A 776 20.44 -9.84 5.87
CA ASP A 776 21.47 -10.73 6.42
C ASP A 776 22.86 -10.29 5.99
N GLY A 777 23.86 -10.45 6.86
CA GLY A 777 25.25 -10.11 6.58
C GLY A 777 25.52 -8.60 6.48
N TRP A 778 24.57 -7.77 6.95
CA TRP A 778 24.71 -6.32 6.98
C TRP A 778 25.93 -5.86 7.81
N ASP A 779 26.25 -6.60 8.88
CA ASP A 779 27.40 -6.37 9.77
C ASP A 779 28.74 -6.93 9.25
N ASP A 780 28.76 -7.60 8.08
CA ASP A 780 29.95 -8.16 7.43
C ASP A 780 30.39 -7.39 6.18
N VAL A 781 30.02 -6.11 6.06
CA VAL A 781 30.60 -5.22 5.03
C VAL A 781 32.03 -4.87 5.41
N ARG A 782 32.96 -5.25 4.54
CA ARG A 782 34.40 -5.01 4.70
C ARG A 782 34.88 -4.02 3.64
N GLU A 783 35.96 -3.32 3.95
CA GLU A 783 36.57 -2.32 3.10
C GLU A 783 38.05 -2.63 2.93
N LEU A 784 38.53 -2.58 1.69
CA LEU A 784 39.94 -2.53 1.33
C LEU A 784 40.25 -1.14 0.79
N ARG A 785 41.43 -0.61 1.11
CA ARG A 785 41.84 0.70 0.62
C ARG A 785 43.33 0.79 0.33
N GLY A 786 43.68 1.72 -0.56
CA GLY A 786 45.07 2.05 -0.86
C GLY A 786 45.19 3.47 -1.40
N THR A 787 46.29 4.15 -1.09
CA THR A 787 46.57 5.51 -1.54
C THR A 787 47.86 5.55 -2.34
N GLY A 788 47.87 6.28 -3.45
CA GLY A 788 49.08 6.44 -4.26
C GLY A 788 49.01 7.64 -5.21
N LEU A 789 50.10 7.87 -5.92
CA LEU A 789 50.18 8.93 -6.93
C LEU A 789 49.37 8.57 -8.17
N ALA A 790 48.86 9.59 -8.87
CA ALA A 790 48.25 9.42 -10.18
C ALA A 790 49.23 8.70 -11.14
N GLY A 791 48.77 7.65 -11.83
CA GLY A 791 49.57 6.84 -12.73
C GLY A 791 50.46 5.78 -12.06
N ALA A 792 50.45 5.68 -10.74
CA ALA A 792 51.12 4.60 -10.01
C ALA A 792 50.29 3.31 -9.98
N THR A 793 50.88 2.23 -9.45
CA THR A 793 50.16 1.01 -9.06
C THR A 793 49.89 1.05 -7.55
N ILE A 794 48.63 0.91 -7.16
CA ILE A 794 48.15 1.00 -5.77
C ILE A 794 47.69 -0.39 -5.30
N GLU A 795 48.32 -0.92 -4.25
CA GLU A 795 47.85 -2.15 -3.60
C GLU A 795 46.76 -1.81 -2.57
N LEU A 796 45.59 -2.46 -2.64
CA LEU A 796 44.51 -2.30 -1.67
C LEU A 796 44.61 -3.37 -0.59
N ARG A 797 44.51 -2.95 0.68
CA ARG A 797 44.61 -3.83 1.85
C ARG A 797 43.49 -3.60 2.86
#